data_AF-A0A1M3R107-F1
#
_entry.id   AF-A0A1M3R107-F1
#
_cell.length_a   1.000
_cell.length_b   1.000
_cell.length_c   1.000
_cell.angle_alpha   90.00
_cell.angle_beta   90.00
_cell.angle_gamma   90.00
#
_symmetry.space_group_name_H-M   'P 1'
#
loop_
_entity.id
_entity.type
_entity.pdbx_description
1 polymer ?
#
loop_
_entity_poly.entity_id
_entity_poly.type
_entity_poly.pdbx_seq_one_letter_code
_entity_poly.pdbx_strand_id
1 'polypeptide(L)'
;MFKIGQPGQIVTLLKDGIKNGVKPIFFLGAGASKQSGVKLVVEIVEEAAKWAYCRDHGISIDDPRLTMSDWKSWLVKFPWYTEDYSTLYPIIIENLLIPRQARKDFFLKIINPDVPASQGYEKLAELMALGMIDTVLTGNFDNCLANAKVQIRKPAVIQTIKTPSDLTQFAYTPRYPQLVYLHGSVEHYTDQNLNNEIQNLNSDLVAHIKPVLKDRPLVVIGYRGAEPSIMNDLFLANLSYTNSFHQGIYWCLLKRDIENITQNPNSAPPLFTELAKKTNGNFQVIPIDGFDELMSREIMGKLQATEIDLKNNNILRGNPNNSPAPTFDTQIIARDTIGSLEQALIRERLKSYSERLGIKVYDDQEWLYQQMIRLRIGEFALDDKIELTSSGILLFSSKTQDFIPGSFSIIKFIGDKEWLDRITSTSFGQDYSENTTEGFIEKMITGNIWNQLDEITDTLAIINKPFRLKGITSENVYPYPTLALKEVIVNSLVHRNYSTNLPVVIEVFKDKIKFISPGGLVEEVKRQLSNESIEDEIRKGKRGIKGYRNPVLADLFYGSGAMDKEGSGLSDVLKQVTSNAAVVNFGPSNKNEAFEVVIYRRMEEIDNITKTAVPLTVNDVTKYTCNLFEVLNTPRYVYHAEPRFSSAPELFAKLNKSWCPPFLLIRKRIWCFYDLGESQNPLRNFVDLGTIEKMSDVEFVDITGNYNEYVRMLNDCLAQHFYSVGLRVDMVKKRAYFTKTIEGTAKEISYQARVKKATRTVAKPRINPQSGNIYYWEHKSIWYSFERIENTWYLILNPSYVFTTDGYKTFLRSEKVNILSTKKASRDYNLAVHNDITFWAYYISLGSDSAFLLRPSDKDINSGLKLGPIPPEIIISAKPPTITISDVSITEEFVEPLELEDMEEVELELENLAKEEQRLNEEKDGN
;
A
#
# COMPACT_ATOMS: atom_id res chain seq x y z
N MET A 1 -28.46 -37.67 28.04
CA MET A 1 -27.21 -38.28 28.55
C MET A 1 -26.27 -38.41 27.36
N PHE A 2 -25.11 -37.76 27.42
CA PHE A 2 -24.03 -37.97 26.45
C PHE A 2 -23.22 -39.22 26.85
N LYS A 3 -22.56 -39.87 25.88
CA LYS A 3 -21.68 -41.00 26.16
C LYS A 3 -20.33 -40.50 26.68
N ILE A 4 -19.78 -41.14 27.71
CA ILE A 4 -18.42 -40.86 28.18
C ILE A 4 -17.46 -41.81 27.45
N GLY A 5 -16.51 -41.24 26.73
CA GLY A 5 -15.49 -41.97 25.99
C GLY A 5 -14.14 -42.03 26.72
N GLN A 6 -13.09 -42.40 25.99
CA GLN A 6 -11.71 -42.50 26.48
C GLN A 6 -10.75 -41.77 25.53
N PRO A 7 -9.70 -41.09 26.00
CA PRO A 7 -8.73 -40.40 25.15
C PRO A 7 -8.11 -41.27 24.03
N GLY A 8 -7.97 -42.58 24.28
CA GLY A 8 -7.48 -43.54 23.28
C GLY A 8 -8.36 -43.67 22.03
N GLN A 9 -9.63 -43.26 22.08
CA GLN A 9 -10.49 -43.23 20.90
C GLN A 9 -10.00 -42.19 19.88
N ILE A 10 -9.43 -41.06 20.32
CA ILE A 10 -8.85 -40.05 19.42
C ILE A 10 -7.64 -40.63 18.68
N VAL A 11 -6.81 -41.41 19.37
CA VAL A 11 -5.69 -42.13 18.73
C VAL A 11 -6.19 -43.12 17.69
N THR A 12 -7.31 -43.78 17.95
CA THR A 12 -7.94 -44.72 17.01
C THR A 12 -8.44 -43.96 15.77
N LEU A 13 -9.11 -42.82 15.95
CA LEU A 13 -9.54 -41.95 14.84
C LEU A 13 -8.37 -41.47 13.98
N LEU A 14 -7.26 -41.07 14.60
CA LEU A 14 -6.06 -40.64 13.86
C LEU A 14 -5.45 -41.80 13.06
N LYS A 15 -5.37 -43.01 13.65
CA LYS A 15 -4.88 -44.21 12.96
C LYS A 15 -5.80 -44.63 11.81
N ASP A 16 -7.11 -44.63 12.04
CA ASP A 16 -8.10 -44.98 11.02
C ASP A 16 -8.16 -43.94 9.90
N GLY A 17 -7.95 -42.66 10.22
CA GLY A 17 -7.87 -41.58 9.24
C GLY A 17 -6.68 -41.72 8.29
N ILE A 18 -5.54 -42.24 8.76
CA ILE A 18 -4.40 -42.57 7.89
C ILE A 18 -4.73 -43.76 6.99
N LYS A 19 -5.41 -44.79 7.52
CA LYS A 19 -5.75 -46.01 6.77
C LYS A 19 -6.86 -45.81 5.73
N ASN A 20 -7.89 -45.05 6.10
CA ASN A 20 -9.13 -44.91 5.34
C ASN A 20 -9.24 -43.56 4.62
N GLY A 21 -8.28 -42.64 4.82
CA GLY A 21 -8.24 -41.31 4.22
C GLY A 21 -9.15 -40.27 4.87
N VAL A 22 -10.01 -40.66 5.83
CA VAL A 22 -10.95 -39.77 6.53
C VAL A 22 -10.32 -39.22 7.81
N LYS A 23 -9.63 -38.09 7.70
CA LYS A 23 -8.91 -37.47 8.82
C LYS A 23 -9.85 -36.69 9.73
N PRO A 24 -9.62 -36.65 11.06
CA PRO A 24 -10.43 -35.82 11.96
C PRO A 24 -10.20 -34.32 11.73
N ILE A 25 -11.21 -33.52 12.06
CA ILE A 25 -11.13 -32.06 12.18
C ILE A 25 -10.91 -31.72 13.65
N PHE A 26 -9.97 -30.82 13.94
CA PHE A 26 -9.76 -30.33 15.30
C PHE A 26 -10.35 -28.94 15.42
N PHE A 27 -11.19 -28.71 16.43
CA PHE A 27 -11.71 -27.39 16.77
C PHE A 27 -11.15 -26.95 18.13
N LEU A 28 -10.40 -25.85 18.13
CA LEU A 28 -9.74 -25.30 19.30
C LEU A 28 -10.47 -24.06 19.82
N GLY A 29 -10.75 -24.04 21.12
CA GLY A 29 -11.24 -22.85 21.84
C GLY A 29 -10.18 -22.23 22.75
N ALA A 30 -10.54 -21.13 23.42
CA ALA A 30 -9.63 -20.34 24.25
C ALA A 30 -8.96 -21.15 25.38
N GLY A 31 -9.60 -22.22 25.85
CA GLY A 31 -9.05 -23.11 26.87
C GLY A 31 -7.79 -23.87 26.42
N ALA A 32 -7.61 -24.09 25.11
CA ALA A 32 -6.41 -24.75 24.58
C ALA A 32 -5.18 -23.84 24.61
N SER A 33 -5.38 -22.53 24.49
CA SER A 33 -4.29 -21.53 24.44
C SER A 33 -3.84 -20.99 25.80
N LYS A 34 -4.52 -21.38 26.89
CA LYS A 34 -4.24 -20.86 28.25
C LYS A 34 -2.78 -21.05 28.69
N GLN A 35 -2.21 -22.24 28.48
CA GLN A 35 -0.81 -22.53 28.85
C GLN A 35 0.20 -21.80 27.95
N SER A 36 -0.22 -21.31 26.79
CA SER A 36 0.58 -20.49 25.87
C SER A 36 0.50 -18.98 26.18
N GLY A 37 0.00 -18.59 27.36
CA GLY A 37 -0.11 -17.20 27.78
C GLY A 37 -1.30 -16.43 27.22
N VAL A 38 -2.22 -17.08 26.50
CA VAL A 38 -3.46 -16.44 26.02
C VAL A 38 -4.45 -16.32 27.17
N LYS A 39 -4.94 -15.10 27.37
CA LYS A 39 -5.84 -14.74 28.46
C LYS A 39 -7.25 -15.28 28.21
N LEU A 40 -7.91 -15.75 29.26
CA LEU A 40 -9.31 -16.16 29.22
C LEU A 40 -10.24 -14.95 29.25
N VAL A 41 -11.52 -15.15 28.91
CA VAL A 41 -12.56 -14.10 28.89
C VAL A 41 -12.58 -13.26 30.18
N VAL A 42 -12.43 -13.90 31.35
CA VAL A 42 -12.40 -13.20 32.65
C VAL A 42 -11.24 -12.21 32.72
N GLU A 43 -10.04 -12.64 32.34
CA GLU A 43 -8.83 -11.82 32.35
C GLU A 43 -8.90 -10.70 31.29
N ILE A 44 -9.49 -10.99 30.12
CA ILE A 44 -9.68 -9.98 29.06
C ILE A 44 -10.68 -8.90 29.53
N VAL A 45 -11.76 -9.27 30.21
CA VAL A 45 -12.72 -8.33 30.78
C VAL A 45 -12.06 -7.41 31.81
N GLU A 46 -11.26 -7.98 32.71
CA GLU A 46 -10.58 -7.21 33.76
C GLU A 46 -9.55 -6.25 33.16
N GLU A 47 -8.79 -6.68 32.15
CA GLU A 47 -7.85 -5.80 31.46
C GLU A 47 -8.53 -4.73 30.60
N ALA A 48 -9.63 -5.06 29.91
CA ALA A 48 -10.40 -4.09 29.15
C ALA A 48 -10.99 -3.02 30.08
N ALA A 49 -11.50 -3.44 31.25
CA ALA A 49 -12.01 -2.52 32.27
C ALA A 49 -10.90 -1.64 32.86
N LYS A 50 -9.74 -2.22 33.20
CA LYS A 50 -8.55 -1.48 33.65
C LYS A 50 -8.09 -0.48 32.58
N TRP A 51 -8.02 -0.91 31.33
CA TRP A 51 -7.59 -0.10 30.19
C TRP A 51 -8.52 1.09 29.97
N ALA A 52 -9.84 0.86 29.99
CA ALA A 52 -10.84 1.91 29.86
C ALA A 52 -10.83 2.88 31.06
N TYR A 53 -10.67 2.38 32.28
CA TYR A 53 -10.55 3.21 33.48
C TYR A 53 -9.34 4.14 33.42
N CYS A 54 -8.17 3.60 33.04
CA CYS A 54 -6.93 4.36 32.86
C CYS A 54 -7.09 5.45 31.80
N ARG A 55 -7.73 5.13 30.66
CA ARG A 55 -8.04 6.10 29.60
C ARG A 55 -8.93 7.22 30.10
N ASP A 56 -10.05 6.89 30.74
CA ASP A 56 -11.06 7.87 31.18
C ASP A 56 -10.56 8.77 32.32
N HIS A 57 -9.55 8.33 33.09
CA HIS A 57 -8.96 9.11 34.20
C HIS A 57 -7.58 9.68 33.87
N GLY A 58 -7.07 9.49 32.65
CA GLY A 58 -5.74 9.99 32.22
C GLY A 58 -4.55 9.37 32.99
N ILE A 59 -4.70 8.15 33.48
CA ILE A 59 -3.69 7.43 34.27
C ILE A 59 -2.96 6.42 33.37
N SER A 60 -1.64 6.28 33.52
CA SER A 60 -0.88 5.25 32.82
C SER A 60 -1.32 3.84 33.22
N ILE A 61 -1.41 2.91 32.26
CA ILE A 61 -1.81 1.52 32.50
C ILE A 61 -0.81 0.72 33.37
N ASP A 62 0.44 1.19 33.37
CA ASP A 62 1.56 0.63 34.13
C ASP A 62 1.81 1.37 35.45
N ASP A 63 0.90 2.26 35.89
CA ASP A 63 1.05 2.95 37.18
C ASP A 63 0.95 1.93 38.34
N PRO A 64 2.02 1.77 39.16
CA PRO A 64 2.04 0.81 40.25
C PRO A 64 1.06 1.15 41.39
N ARG A 65 0.48 2.35 41.40
CA ARG A 65 -0.53 2.78 42.39
C ARG A 65 -1.94 2.31 42.05
N LEU A 66 -2.17 1.80 40.83
CA LEU A 66 -3.50 1.36 40.40
C LEU A 66 -3.86 0.01 41.03
N THR A 67 -4.96 -0.04 41.76
CA THR A 67 -5.45 -1.25 42.43
C THR A 67 -6.69 -1.83 41.75
N MET A 68 -6.94 -3.14 41.95
CA MET A 68 -8.15 -3.80 41.42
C MET A 68 -9.43 -3.11 41.91
N SER A 69 -9.43 -2.60 43.13
CA SER A 69 -10.56 -1.89 43.74
C SER A 69 -10.97 -0.63 42.96
N ASP A 70 -10.04 0.05 42.30
CA ASP A 70 -10.29 1.33 41.64
C ASP A 70 -11.19 1.16 40.42
N TRP A 71 -10.72 0.35 39.46
CA TRP A 71 -11.46 0.13 38.20
C TRP A 71 -12.64 -0.82 38.39
N LYS A 72 -12.61 -1.76 39.33
CA LYS A 72 -13.75 -2.66 39.60
C LYS A 72 -14.92 -1.92 40.25
N SER A 73 -14.66 -1.01 41.19
CA SER A 73 -15.71 -0.18 41.80
C SER A 73 -16.29 0.83 40.82
N TRP A 74 -15.52 1.23 39.80
CA TRP A 74 -15.99 2.04 38.69
C TRP A 74 -16.86 1.22 37.72
N LEU A 75 -16.43 0.00 37.37
CA LEU A 75 -17.15 -0.89 36.44
C LEU A 75 -18.55 -1.25 36.94
N VAL A 76 -18.72 -1.50 38.25
CA VAL A 76 -20.01 -1.85 38.86
C VAL A 76 -21.04 -0.69 38.80
N LYS A 77 -20.59 0.56 38.60
CA LYS A 77 -21.49 1.73 38.52
C LYS A 77 -22.24 1.82 37.19
N PHE A 78 -21.82 1.08 36.16
CA PHE A 78 -22.49 1.12 34.87
C PHE A 78 -23.83 0.38 34.91
N PRO A 79 -24.90 0.93 34.30
CA PRO A 79 -26.24 0.36 34.36
C PRO A 79 -26.38 -0.99 33.65
N TRP A 80 -25.44 -1.32 32.76
CA TRP A 80 -25.39 -2.57 32.00
C TRP A 80 -24.45 -3.62 32.60
N TYR A 81 -23.81 -3.35 33.74
CA TYR A 81 -22.92 -4.30 34.40
C TYR A 81 -23.67 -5.56 34.87
N THR A 82 -23.05 -6.73 34.69
CA THR A 82 -23.56 -8.02 35.18
C THR A 82 -22.43 -8.84 35.80
N GLU A 83 -22.74 -9.73 36.74
CA GLU A 83 -21.73 -10.63 37.32
C GLU A 83 -21.37 -11.82 36.40
N ASP A 84 -22.11 -12.03 35.32
CA ASP A 84 -21.77 -13.04 34.32
C ASP A 84 -20.76 -12.49 33.31
N TYR A 85 -19.49 -12.85 33.50
CA TYR A 85 -18.37 -12.44 32.65
C TYR A 85 -18.53 -12.82 31.17
N SER A 86 -19.29 -13.89 30.85
CA SER A 86 -19.52 -14.29 29.46
C SER A 86 -20.45 -13.32 28.74
N THR A 87 -21.48 -12.86 29.45
CA THR A 87 -22.43 -11.83 28.96
C THR A 87 -21.82 -10.43 29.03
N LEU A 88 -20.99 -10.16 30.04
CA LEU A 88 -20.33 -8.88 30.24
C LEU A 88 -19.24 -8.61 29.18
N TYR A 89 -18.59 -9.64 28.66
CA TYR A 89 -17.47 -9.51 27.72
C TYR A 89 -17.81 -8.68 26.47
N PRO A 90 -18.81 -9.03 25.63
CA PRO A 90 -19.11 -8.25 24.44
C PRO A 90 -19.60 -6.85 24.77
N ILE A 91 -20.33 -6.68 25.89
CA ILE A 91 -20.83 -5.38 26.38
C ILE A 91 -19.67 -4.45 26.71
N ILE A 92 -18.61 -4.96 27.35
CA ILE A 92 -17.40 -4.17 27.66
C ILE A 92 -16.64 -3.80 26.39
N ILE A 93 -16.45 -4.74 25.48
CA ILE A 93 -15.76 -4.44 24.21
C ILE A 93 -16.53 -3.38 23.41
N GLU A 94 -17.87 -3.46 23.39
CA GLU A 94 -18.75 -2.52 22.68
C GLU A 94 -18.77 -1.12 23.31
N ASN A 95 -18.93 -1.04 24.63
CA ASN A 95 -19.15 0.24 25.31
C ASN A 95 -17.85 0.91 25.79
N LEU A 96 -16.82 0.14 26.15
CA LEU A 96 -15.61 0.68 26.76
C LEU A 96 -14.44 0.82 25.77
N LEU A 97 -14.35 -0.01 24.72
CA LEU A 97 -13.25 0.04 23.74
C LEU A 97 -13.59 0.83 22.47
N ILE A 98 -14.09 2.05 22.64
CA ILE A 98 -14.40 3.02 21.57
C ILE A 98 -13.25 4.05 21.48
N PRO A 99 -12.82 4.48 20.26
CA PRO A 99 -13.28 4.07 18.92
C PRO A 99 -12.70 2.71 18.48
N ARG A 100 -13.13 2.17 17.33
CA ARG A 100 -12.72 0.84 16.81
C ARG A 100 -11.20 0.60 16.76
N GLN A 101 -10.41 1.67 16.64
CA GLN A 101 -8.95 1.62 16.73
C GLN A 101 -8.45 1.17 18.11
N ALA A 102 -9.05 1.68 19.20
CA ALA A 102 -8.71 1.29 20.57
C ALA A 102 -8.93 -0.20 20.81
N ARG A 103 -10.03 -0.75 20.28
CA ARG A 103 -10.31 -2.19 20.29
C ARG A 103 -9.21 -2.99 19.59
N LYS A 104 -8.78 -2.55 18.40
CA LYS A 104 -7.70 -3.18 17.65
C LYS A 104 -6.38 -3.15 18.44
N ASP A 105 -5.99 -1.99 18.97
CA ASP A 105 -4.75 -1.83 19.72
C ASP A 105 -4.73 -2.70 20.99
N PHE A 106 -5.88 -2.79 21.68
CA PHE A 106 -6.06 -3.67 22.84
C PHE A 106 -5.86 -5.15 22.47
N PHE A 107 -6.56 -5.64 21.44
CA PHE A 107 -6.45 -7.05 21.04
C PHE A 107 -5.09 -7.39 20.42
N LEU A 108 -4.46 -6.50 19.65
CA LEU A 108 -3.11 -6.73 19.13
C LEU A 108 -2.07 -6.92 20.24
N LYS A 109 -2.24 -6.22 21.38
CA LYS A 109 -1.39 -6.41 22.57
C LYS A 109 -1.61 -7.76 23.25
N ILE A 110 -2.81 -8.35 23.13
CA ILE A 110 -3.19 -9.61 23.80
C ILE A 110 -2.95 -10.85 22.92
N ILE A 111 -3.06 -10.71 21.60
CA ILE A 111 -3.01 -11.82 20.62
C ILE A 111 -1.61 -12.46 20.49
N ASN A 112 -0.55 -11.68 20.74
CA ASN A 112 0.82 -12.16 20.70
C ASN A 112 1.44 -12.09 22.11
N PRO A 113 1.16 -13.08 22.98
CA PRO A 113 1.80 -13.14 24.30
C PRO A 113 3.32 -13.37 24.16
N ASP A 114 4.11 -12.80 25.06
CA ASP A 114 5.57 -13.02 25.16
C ASP A 114 5.95 -14.46 25.61
N VAL A 115 4.94 -15.33 25.74
CA VAL A 115 5.11 -16.73 26.15
C VAL A 115 5.16 -17.60 24.89
N PRO A 116 6.15 -18.50 24.75
CA PRO A 116 6.17 -19.45 23.65
C PRO A 116 4.93 -20.36 23.64
N ALA A 117 4.59 -20.88 22.45
CA ALA A 117 3.49 -21.83 22.32
C ALA A 117 3.73 -23.06 23.22
N SER A 118 2.67 -23.55 23.84
CA SER A 118 2.73 -24.67 24.77
C SER A 118 3.00 -25.99 24.04
N GLN A 119 3.43 -27.01 24.79
CA GLN A 119 3.84 -28.30 24.23
C GLN A 119 2.72 -28.98 23.42
N GLY A 120 1.46 -28.72 23.77
CA GLY A 120 0.31 -29.23 23.03
C GLY A 120 0.25 -28.72 21.58
N TYR A 121 0.58 -27.45 21.35
CA TYR A 121 0.62 -26.88 20.00
C TYR A 121 1.81 -27.40 19.18
N GLU A 122 2.96 -27.65 19.82
CA GLU A 122 4.08 -28.32 19.16
C GLU A 122 3.68 -29.72 18.67
N LYS A 123 3.01 -30.50 19.53
CA LYS A 123 2.53 -31.85 19.16
C LYS A 123 1.40 -31.81 18.13
N LEU A 124 0.56 -30.78 18.15
CA LEU A 124 -0.44 -30.58 17.09
C LEU A 124 0.23 -30.31 15.74
N ALA A 125 1.22 -29.42 15.70
CA ALA A 125 1.98 -29.14 14.48
C ALA A 125 2.75 -30.38 14.00
N GLU A 126 3.28 -31.21 14.91
CA GLU A 126 3.88 -32.50 14.57
C GLU A 126 2.87 -33.46 13.92
N LEU A 127 1.66 -33.61 14.48
CA LEU A 127 0.59 -34.43 13.89
C LEU A 127 0.14 -33.93 12.52
N MET A 128 0.11 -32.61 12.32
CA MET A 128 -0.17 -31.99 11.03
C MET A 128 0.95 -32.28 10.02
N ALA A 129 2.21 -32.25 10.44
CA ALA A 129 3.35 -32.62 9.61
C ALA A 129 3.37 -34.11 9.24
N LEU A 130 2.89 -34.98 10.14
CA LEU A 130 2.68 -36.41 9.88
C LEU A 130 1.45 -36.68 8.98
N GLY A 131 0.69 -35.64 8.61
CA GLY A 131 -0.48 -35.75 7.76
C GLY A 131 -1.68 -36.43 8.44
N MET A 132 -1.65 -36.62 9.75
CA MET A 132 -2.75 -37.23 10.52
C MET A 132 -3.93 -36.26 10.72
N ILE A 133 -3.63 -34.96 10.72
CA ILE A 133 -4.60 -33.86 10.82
C ILE A 133 -4.29 -32.89 9.67
N ASP A 134 -5.30 -32.47 8.93
CA ASP A 134 -5.13 -31.51 7.84
C ASP A 134 -5.99 -30.25 7.97
N THR A 135 -6.93 -30.21 8.92
CA THR A 135 -7.85 -29.07 9.11
C THR A 135 -8.03 -28.82 10.59
N VAL A 136 -7.65 -27.60 11.00
CA VAL A 136 -7.86 -27.08 12.35
C VAL A 136 -8.76 -25.85 12.26
N LEU A 137 -9.84 -25.84 13.03
CA LEU A 137 -10.72 -24.69 13.22
C LEU A 137 -10.37 -24.03 14.56
N THR A 138 -10.42 -22.71 14.64
CA THR A 138 -10.22 -21.98 15.89
C THR A 138 -11.20 -20.82 16.02
N GLY A 139 -11.76 -20.65 17.22
CA GLY A 139 -12.52 -19.46 17.62
C GLY A 139 -11.62 -18.38 18.25
N ASN A 140 -10.32 -18.63 18.37
CA ASN A 140 -9.40 -17.67 18.98
C ASN A 140 -8.73 -16.81 17.91
N PHE A 141 -8.26 -15.62 18.30
CA PHE A 141 -7.47 -14.74 17.44
C PHE A 141 -5.95 -14.96 17.57
N ASP A 142 -5.52 -15.86 18.45
CA ASP A 142 -4.10 -16.11 18.75
C ASP A 142 -3.31 -16.73 17.57
N ASN A 143 -1.99 -16.59 17.62
CA ASN A 143 -1.06 -17.15 16.65
C ASN A 143 -0.30 -18.38 17.21
N CYS A 144 -0.82 -19.07 18.23
CA CYS A 144 -0.09 -20.13 18.95
C CYS A 144 0.37 -21.28 18.04
N LEU A 145 -0.51 -21.77 17.14
CA LEU A 145 -0.16 -22.83 16.20
C LEU A 145 0.86 -22.37 15.13
N ALA A 146 0.76 -21.12 14.68
CA ALA A 146 1.73 -20.53 13.76
C ALA A 146 3.11 -20.39 14.42
N ASN A 147 3.15 -19.98 15.69
CA ASN A 147 4.37 -19.87 16.48
C ASN A 147 5.01 -21.25 16.73
N ALA A 148 4.20 -22.26 17.11
CA ALA A 148 4.67 -23.63 17.29
C ALA A 148 5.29 -24.21 16.01
N LYS A 149 4.66 -23.97 14.85
CA LYS A 149 5.21 -24.34 13.53
C LYS A 149 6.60 -23.74 13.29
N VAL A 150 6.81 -22.46 13.64
CA VAL A 150 8.13 -21.80 13.51
C VAL A 150 9.16 -22.45 14.44
N GLN A 151 8.77 -22.78 15.67
CA GLN A 151 9.65 -23.41 16.65
C GLN A 151 10.11 -24.80 16.22
N ILE A 152 9.19 -25.67 15.81
CA ILE A 152 9.51 -27.07 15.44
C ILE A 152 9.90 -27.22 13.96
N ARG A 153 9.77 -26.14 13.16
CA ARG A 153 10.05 -26.06 11.71
C ARG A 153 9.25 -27.04 10.84
N LYS A 154 8.12 -27.55 11.36
CA LYS A 154 7.22 -28.49 10.68
C LYS A 154 5.76 -28.21 11.10
N PRO A 155 4.75 -28.43 10.23
CA PRO A 155 4.88 -28.66 8.80
C PRO A 155 5.48 -27.42 8.10
N ALA A 156 6.05 -27.58 6.90
CA ALA A 156 6.69 -26.47 6.19
C ALA A 156 5.72 -25.32 5.88
N VAL A 157 4.46 -25.65 5.60
CA VAL A 157 3.38 -24.69 5.30
C VAL A 157 2.14 -25.09 6.11
N ILE A 158 1.51 -24.10 6.73
CA ILE A 158 0.13 -24.17 7.23
C ILE A 158 -0.61 -23.07 6.48
N GLN A 159 -1.70 -23.43 5.81
CA GLN A 159 -2.54 -22.49 5.08
C GLN A 159 -3.51 -21.81 6.05
N THR A 160 -3.41 -20.50 6.21
CA THR A 160 -4.22 -19.76 7.17
C THR A 160 -5.38 -19.07 6.47
N ILE A 161 -6.60 -19.29 6.94
CA ILE A 161 -7.84 -18.72 6.40
C ILE A 161 -8.44 -17.85 7.49
N LYS A 162 -8.32 -16.52 7.33
CA LYS A 162 -8.68 -15.52 8.34
C LYS A 162 -9.77 -14.56 7.86
N THR A 163 -9.83 -14.27 6.57
CA THR A 163 -10.74 -13.29 5.98
C THR A 163 -11.63 -13.92 4.90
N PRO A 164 -12.75 -13.27 4.50
CA PRO A 164 -13.59 -13.77 3.41
C PRO A 164 -12.83 -13.98 2.10
N SER A 165 -11.83 -13.14 1.79
CA SER A 165 -11.00 -13.29 0.59
C SER A 165 -10.15 -14.56 0.62
N ASP A 166 -9.76 -15.03 1.80
CA ASP A 166 -8.99 -16.27 1.98
C ASP A 166 -9.84 -17.53 1.76
N LEU A 167 -11.17 -17.43 1.76
CA LEU A 167 -12.07 -18.58 1.54
C LEU A 167 -11.85 -19.23 0.17
N THR A 168 -11.37 -18.45 -0.81
CA THR A 168 -10.98 -18.96 -2.14
C THR A 168 -9.89 -20.04 -2.06
N GLN A 169 -9.14 -20.04 -0.96
CA GLN A 169 -8.07 -20.98 -0.70
C GLN A 169 -8.51 -22.21 0.13
N PHE A 170 -9.73 -22.21 0.66
CA PHE A 170 -10.26 -23.32 1.45
C PHE A 170 -10.38 -24.58 0.59
N ALA A 171 -9.85 -25.70 1.10
CA ALA A 171 -9.93 -26.98 0.42
C ALA A 171 -10.52 -28.06 1.34
N TYR A 172 -11.42 -28.88 0.80
CA TYR A 172 -12.04 -30.01 1.52
C TYR A 172 -11.02 -31.10 1.88
N THR A 173 -10.01 -31.28 1.01
CA THR A 173 -8.84 -32.14 1.19
C THR A 173 -7.59 -31.31 0.87
N PRO A 174 -7.09 -30.52 1.84
CA PRO A 174 -6.10 -29.50 1.55
C PRO A 174 -4.71 -30.12 1.32
N ARG A 175 -3.96 -29.57 0.36
CA ARG A 175 -2.59 -30.02 0.02
C ARG A 175 -1.62 -29.78 1.18
N TYR A 176 -1.79 -28.64 1.85
CA TYR A 176 -1.10 -28.30 3.09
C TYR A 176 -2.12 -28.26 4.21
N PRO A 177 -1.75 -28.64 5.45
CA PRO A 177 -2.66 -28.48 6.58
C PRO A 177 -3.18 -27.05 6.68
N GLN A 178 -4.48 -26.86 6.90
CA GLN A 178 -5.13 -25.56 6.97
C GLN A 178 -5.59 -25.22 8.39
N LEU A 179 -5.48 -23.95 8.74
CA LEU A 179 -5.95 -23.34 9.98
C LEU A 179 -7.00 -22.28 9.65
N VAL A 180 -8.23 -22.48 10.12
CA VAL A 180 -9.39 -21.65 9.79
C VAL A 180 -9.87 -20.90 11.02
N TYR A 181 -9.90 -19.57 10.95
CA TYR A 181 -10.37 -18.69 12.02
C TYR A 181 -11.86 -18.42 11.83
N LEU A 182 -12.68 -18.82 12.81
CA LEU A 182 -14.13 -18.69 12.72
C LEU A 182 -14.63 -17.26 12.95
N HIS A 183 -13.95 -16.49 13.79
CA HIS A 183 -14.34 -15.12 14.14
C HIS A 183 -13.56 -14.04 13.39
N GLY A 184 -12.84 -14.41 12.34
CA GLY A 184 -12.11 -13.45 11.51
C GLY A 184 -10.77 -12.99 12.10
N SER A 185 -10.34 -11.79 11.71
CA SER A 185 -9.03 -11.23 12.04
C SER A 185 -9.12 -9.83 12.64
N VAL A 186 -8.46 -9.64 13.79
CA VAL A 186 -8.27 -8.33 14.45
C VAL A 186 -7.42 -7.38 13.61
N GLU A 187 -6.43 -7.90 12.88
CA GLU A 187 -5.54 -7.08 12.03
C GLU A 187 -6.33 -6.38 10.91
N HIS A 188 -7.34 -7.08 10.36
CA HIS A 188 -8.14 -6.69 9.19
C HIS A 188 -9.53 -6.14 9.54
N TYR A 189 -9.83 -5.88 10.82
CA TYR A 189 -11.16 -5.43 11.28
C TYR A 189 -12.31 -6.36 10.84
N THR A 190 -12.05 -7.65 10.76
CA THR A 190 -13.09 -8.67 10.52
C THR A 190 -13.40 -9.47 11.78
N ASP A 191 -12.84 -9.04 12.92
CA ASP A 191 -13.02 -9.66 14.22
C ASP A 191 -14.48 -9.58 14.69
N GLN A 192 -15.04 -10.72 15.09
CA GLN A 192 -16.36 -10.82 15.70
C GLN A 192 -16.23 -10.83 17.22
N ASN A 193 -16.42 -9.69 17.87
CA ASN A 193 -16.33 -9.54 19.33
C ASN A 193 -17.53 -8.80 19.96
N LEU A 194 -18.37 -8.15 19.16
CA LEU A 194 -19.54 -7.40 19.64
C LEU A 194 -20.76 -8.30 19.83
N ASN A 195 -21.71 -7.86 20.65
CA ASN A 195 -22.95 -8.61 20.93
C ASN A 195 -23.77 -8.95 19.68
N ASN A 196 -23.79 -8.06 18.68
CA ASN A 196 -24.46 -8.27 17.39
C ASN A 196 -23.62 -9.14 16.43
N GLU A 197 -22.30 -9.13 16.55
CA GLU A 197 -21.36 -9.88 15.71
C GLU A 197 -21.29 -11.36 16.12
N ILE A 198 -21.38 -11.67 17.42
CA ILE A 198 -21.33 -13.05 17.95
C ILE A 198 -22.67 -13.80 17.89
N GLN A 199 -23.68 -13.22 17.24
CA GLN A 199 -24.96 -13.92 17.01
C GLN A 199 -24.87 -14.86 15.82
N ASN A 200 -24.18 -14.44 14.74
CA ASN A 200 -24.14 -15.19 13.48
C ASN A 200 -22.72 -15.25 12.91
N LEU A 201 -22.29 -16.44 12.48
CA LEU A 201 -21.10 -16.61 11.68
C LEU A 201 -21.33 -16.15 10.24
N ASN A 202 -20.24 -15.84 9.53
CA ASN A 202 -20.31 -15.54 8.11
C ASN A 202 -20.89 -16.74 7.33
N SER A 203 -21.96 -16.51 6.57
CA SER A 203 -22.67 -17.57 5.82
C SER A 203 -21.80 -18.27 4.77
N ASP A 204 -20.87 -17.55 4.14
CA ASP A 204 -19.97 -18.10 3.13
C ASP A 204 -18.94 -19.03 3.77
N LEU A 205 -18.40 -18.66 4.94
CA LEU A 205 -17.51 -19.52 5.72
C LEU A 205 -18.22 -20.82 6.13
N VAL A 206 -19.43 -20.71 6.67
CA VAL A 206 -20.23 -21.88 7.07
C VAL A 206 -20.52 -22.78 5.87
N ALA A 207 -20.82 -22.21 4.70
CA ALA A 207 -21.06 -22.97 3.47
C ALA A 207 -19.85 -23.82 3.03
N HIS A 208 -18.62 -23.32 3.23
CA HIS A 208 -17.40 -24.06 2.91
C HIS A 208 -17.05 -25.14 3.96
N ILE A 209 -17.33 -24.89 5.23
CA ILE A 209 -17.00 -25.84 6.32
C ILE A 209 -18.00 -27.01 6.39
N LYS A 210 -19.28 -26.74 6.09
CA LYS A 210 -20.39 -27.69 6.25
C LYS A 210 -20.18 -29.04 5.53
N PRO A 211 -19.65 -29.12 4.29
CA PRO A 211 -19.28 -30.39 3.66
C PRO A 211 -18.22 -31.17 4.43
N VAL A 212 -17.19 -30.50 4.94
CA VAL A 212 -16.11 -31.13 5.72
C VAL A 212 -16.65 -31.71 7.03
N LEU A 213 -17.55 -30.98 7.71
CA LEU A 213 -18.22 -31.43 8.94
C LEU A 213 -19.16 -32.63 8.74
N LYS A 214 -19.72 -32.79 7.54
CA LYS A 214 -20.55 -33.94 7.22
C LYS A 214 -19.72 -35.20 7.18
N ASP A 215 -18.60 -35.17 6.46
CA ASP A 215 -17.87 -36.38 6.05
C ASP A 215 -16.75 -36.79 7.01
N ARG A 216 -16.46 -35.99 8.06
CA ARG A 216 -15.29 -36.19 8.93
C ARG A 216 -15.62 -36.10 10.42
N PRO A 217 -14.95 -36.90 11.28
CA PRO A 217 -15.13 -36.82 12.73
C PRO A 217 -14.58 -35.51 13.27
N LEU A 218 -15.26 -34.94 14.27
CA LEU A 218 -14.89 -33.65 14.86
C LEU A 218 -14.40 -33.83 16.30
N VAL A 219 -13.20 -33.31 16.59
CA VAL A 219 -12.60 -33.29 17.92
C VAL A 219 -12.60 -31.85 18.44
N VAL A 220 -13.32 -31.58 19.52
CA VAL A 220 -13.47 -30.24 20.11
C VAL A 220 -12.66 -30.16 21.39
N ILE A 221 -11.73 -29.21 21.49
CA ILE A 221 -10.82 -29.07 22.64
C ILE A 221 -10.79 -27.63 23.14
N GLY A 222 -10.90 -27.43 24.45
CA GLY A 222 -10.79 -26.11 25.06
C GLY A 222 -11.96 -25.17 24.78
N TYR A 223 -13.09 -25.68 24.30
CA TYR A 223 -14.30 -24.93 24.00
C TYR A 223 -15.47 -25.35 24.91
N ARG A 224 -16.13 -24.37 25.54
CA ARG A 224 -17.20 -24.61 26.52
C ARG A 224 -18.59 -24.78 25.90
N GLY A 225 -18.81 -24.31 24.68
CA GLY A 225 -20.13 -24.38 24.03
C GLY A 225 -21.15 -23.36 24.54
N ALA A 226 -20.68 -22.20 25.01
CA ALA A 226 -21.53 -21.11 25.49
C ALA A 226 -21.84 -20.07 24.40
N GLU A 227 -21.12 -20.08 23.28
CA GLU A 227 -21.19 -19.00 22.29
C GLU A 227 -22.24 -19.27 21.21
N PRO A 228 -23.21 -18.35 20.99
CA PRO A 228 -24.31 -18.55 20.04
C PRO A 228 -23.87 -18.73 18.59
N SER A 229 -22.98 -17.89 18.05
CA SER A 229 -22.54 -17.93 16.64
C SER A 229 -22.09 -19.33 16.22
N ILE A 230 -21.16 -19.93 16.95
CA ILE A 230 -20.62 -21.25 16.65
C ILE A 230 -21.66 -22.34 16.94
N MET A 231 -22.32 -22.30 18.09
CA MET A 231 -23.27 -23.35 18.49
C MET A 231 -24.51 -23.39 17.60
N ASN A 232 -25.06 -22.24 17.22
CA ASN A 232 -26.23 -22.15 16.36
C ASN A 232 -25.85 -22.40 14.91
N ASP A 233 -24.88 -21.67 14.35
CA ASP A 233 -24.66 -21.69 12.89
C ASP A 233 -23.77 -22.84 12.44
N LEU A 234 -22.73 -23.18 13.21
CA LEU A 234 -21.82 -24.27 12.83
C LEU A 234 -22.40 -25.64 13.22
N PHE A 235 -22.97 -25.75 14.42
CA PHE A 235 -23.44 -27.02 14.96
C PHE A 235 -24.94 -27.28 14.74
N LEU A 236 -25.82 -26.52 15.41
CA LEU A 236 -27.26 -26.81 15.46
C LEU A 236 -27.95 -26.65 14.09
N ALA A 237 -27.63 -25.60 13.33
CA ALA A 237 -28.20 -25.35 12.00
C ALA A 237 -27.78 -26.43 10.97
N ASN A 238 -26.67 -27.12 11.21
CA ASN A 238 -26.14 -28.13 10.29
C ASN A 238 -26.49 -29.57 10.65
N LEU A 239 -27.23 -29.81 11.74
CA LEU A 239 -27.63 -31.15 12.18
C LEU A 239 -28.29 -31.98 11.07
N SER A 240 -29.24 -31.39 10.34
CA SER A 240 -29.94 -32.11 9.26
C SER A 240 -29.02 -32.47 8.10
N TYR A 241 -28.02 -31.62 7.80
CA TYR A 241 -27.09 -31.85 6.68
C TYR A 241 -25.99 -32.84 7.02
N THR A 242 -25.45 -32.78 8.25
CA THR A 242 -24.40 -33.68 8.73
C THR A 242 -24.95 -35.04 9.18
N ASN A 243 -26.26 -35.26 9.00
CA ASN A 243 -26.99 -36.43 9.49
C ASN A 243 -26.74 -36.66 11.00
N SER A 244 -26.98 -35.61 11.79
CA SER A 244 -26.69 -35.56 13.23
C SER A 244 -25.23 -35.89 13.56
N PHE A 245 -24.30 -35.37 12.75
CA PHE A 245 -22.86 -35.64 12.83
C PHE A 245 -22.55 -37.13 12.90
N HIS A 246 -22.93 -37.88 11.87
CA HIS A 246 -22.83 -39.35 11.85
C HIS A 246 -21.40 -39.91 12.03
N GLN A 247 -20.35 -39.12 11.72
CA GLN A 247 -18.95 -39.48 11.98
C GLN A 247 -18.52 -39.26 13.44
N GLY A 248 -19.37 -38.66 14.25
CA GLY A 248 -19.16 -38.44 15.67
C GLY A 248 -18.56 -37.07 16.03
N ILE A 249 -19.00 -36.53 17.17
CA ILE A 249 -18.40 -35.38 17.85
C ILE A 249 -17.73 -35.88 19.13
N TYR A 250 -16.43 -35.60 19.26
CA TYR A 250 -15.60 -35.96 20.40
C TYR A 250 -15.25 -34.67 21.16
N TRP A 251 -16.00 -34.40 22.22
CA TRP A 251 -15.88 -33.17 23.00
C TRP A 251 -15.00 -33.38 24.22
N CYS A 252 -13.81 -32.79 24.22
CA CYS A 252 -12.85 -32.92 25.31
C CYS A 252 -13.18 -31.94 26.45
N LEU A 253 -13.47 -32.47 27.63
CA LEU A 253 -13.74 -31.71 28.85
C LEU A 253 -12.78 -32.14 29.96
N LEU A 254 -12.45 -31.19 30.85
CA LEU A 254 -11.64 -31.52 32.03
C LEU A 254 -12.43 -32.47 32.94
N LYS A 255 -11.73 -33.43 33.57
CA LYS A 255 -12.36 -34.41 34.47
C LYS A 255 -13.26 -33.76 35.53
N ARG A 256 -12.79 -32.66 36.13
CA ARG A 256 -13.56 -31.85 37.10
C ARG A 256 -14.85 -31.25 36.53
N ASP A 257 -14.84 -30.84 35.27
CA ASP A 257 -16.00 -30.22 34.63
C ASP A 257 -17.05 -31.29 34.32
N ILE A 258 -16.61 -32.50 33.95
CA ILE A 258 -17.48 -33.67 33.76
C ILE A 258 -18.12 -34.06 35.08
N GLU A 259 -17.36 -34.11 36.17
CA GLU A 259 -17.89 -34.38 37.51
C GLU A 259 -18.97 -33.35 37.90
N ASN A 260 -18.70 -32.07 37.67
CA ASN A 260 -19.66 -30.98 37.94
C ASN A 260 -20.95 -31.12 37.10
N ILE A 261 -20.84 -31.40 35.81
CA ILE A 261 -22.00 -31.60 34.91
C ILE A 261 -22.78 -32.85 35.30
N THR A 262 -22.09 -33.90 35.75
CA THR A 262 -22.73 -35.16 36.17
C THR A 262 -23.48 -35.01 37.49
N GLN A 263 -22.93 -34.24 38.44
CA GLN A 263 -23.56 -33.96 39.74
C GLN A 263 -24.68 -32.92 39.63
N ASN A 264 -24.50 -31.89 38.79
CA ASN A 264 -25.48 -30.85 38.54
C ASN A 264 -25.63 -30.61 37.02
N PRO A 265 -26.63 -31.22 36.36
CA PRO A 265 -26.85 -31.08 34.92
C PRO A 265 -27.09 -29.64 34.44
N ASN A 266 -27.57 -28.74 35.32
CA ASN A 266 -27.79 -27.34 35.01
C ASN A 266 -26.49 -26.51 34.96
N SER A 267 -25.35 -27.09 35.36
CA SER A 267 -24.04 -26.43 35.27
C SER A 267 -23.44 -26.42 33.86
N ALA A 268 -23.93 -27.30 32.97
CA ALA A 268 -23.52 -27.30 31.57
C ALA A 268 -24.22 -26.16 30.80
N PRO A 269 -23.54 -25.51 29.83
CA PRO A 269 -24.17 -24.51 28.99
C PRO A 269 -25.44 -25.05 28.28
N PRO A 270 -26.52 -24.25 28.13
CA PRO A 270 -27.77 -24.71 27.54
C PRO A 270 -27.60 -25.26 26.12
N LEU A 271 -26.84 -24.57 25.28
CA LEU A 271 -26.60 -24.94 23.88
C LEU A 271 -25.77 -26.23 23.77
N PHE A 272 -24.82 -26.46 24.68
CA PHE A 272 -24.08 -27.72 24.76
C PHE A 272 -25.03 -28.89 25.04
N THR A 273 -25.93 -28.71 26.01
CA THR A 273 -26.91 -29.74 26.39
C THR A 273 -27.92 -30.00 25.26
N GLU A 274 -28.32 -28.96 24.53
CA GLU A 274 -29.18 -29.06 23.36
C GLU A 274 -28.52 -29.85 22.22
N LEU A 275 -27.26 -29.52 21.89
CA LEU A 275 -26.49 -30.22 20.85
C LEU A 275 -26.32 -31.70 21.20
N ALA A 276 -25.98 -32.01 22.44
CA ALA A 276 -25.81 -33.39 22.92
C ALA A 276 -27.11 -34.20 22.86
N LYS A 277 -28.28 -33.57 23.05
CA LYS A 277 -29.60 -34.23 22.91
C LYS A 277 -29.95 -34.49 21.44
N LYS A 278 -29.72 -33.52 20.55
CA LYS A 278 -30.13 -33.59 19.13
C LYS A 278 -29.23 -34.50 18.26
N THR A 279 -28.00 -34.77 18.67
CA THR A 279 -27.02 -35.61 17.95
C THR A 279 -27.19 -37.13 18.16
N ASN A 280 -28.19 -37.54 18.95
CA ASN A 280 -28.70 -38.91 19.06
C ASN A 280 -27.64 -40.05 19.16
N GLY A 281 -26.69 -39.90 20.08
CA GLY A 281 -25.68 -40.94 20.40
C GLY A 281 -24.34 -40.82 19.67
N ASN A 282 -24.23 -39.87 18.72
CA ASN A 282 -22.98 -39.52 18.02
C ASN A 282 -22.12 -38.51 18.79
N PHE A 283 -22.59 -38.02 19.94
CA PHE A 283 -21.87 -37.07 20.79
C PHE A 283 -21.22 -37.80 21.97
N GLN A 284 -19.89 -37.73 22.04
CA GLN A 284 -19.08 -38.34 23.09
C GLN A 284 -18.28 -37.28 23.83
N VAL A 285 -18.30 -37.35 25.16
CA VAL A 285 -17.47 -36.51 26.01
C VAL A 285 -16.21 -37.28 26.39
N ILE A 286 -15.04 -36.70 26.12
CA ILE A 286 -13.73 -37.30 26.39
C ILE A 286 -13.10 -36.62 27.60
N PRO A 287 -12.85 -37.35 28.70
CA PRO A 287 -12.21 -36.79 29.89
C PRO A 287 -10.72 -36.53 29.65
N ILE A 288 -10.26 -35.29 29.88
CA ILE A 288 -8.86 -34.89 29.72
C ILE A 288 -8.32 -34.22 30.99
N ASP A 289 -7.00 -34.29 31.20
CA ASP A 289 -6.32 -33.55 32.28
C ASP A 289 -6.01 -32.10 31.87
N GLY A 290 -5.77 -31.90 30.57
CA GLY A 290 -5.49 -30.62 29.94
C GLY A 290 -5.16 -30.81 28.46
N PHE A 291 -4.99 -29.72 27.71
CA PHE A 291 -4.69 -29.76 26.28
C PHE A 291 -3.29 -30.34 26.03
N ASP A 292 -2.27 -29.84 26.72
CA ASP A 292 -0.89 -30.30 26.58
C ASP A 292 -0.76 -31.79 26.95
N GLU A 293 -1.40 -32.24 28.03
CA GLU A 293 -1.36 -33.63 28.49
C GLU A 293 -2.07 -34.57 27.51
N LEU A 294 -3.19 -34.13 26.92
CA LEU A 294 -3.89 -34.88 25.87
C LEU A 294 -2.97 -35.07 24.65
N MET A 295 -2.38 -33.99 24.14
CA MET A 295 -1.60 -34.03 22.91
C MET A 295 -0.27 -34.78 23.10
N SER A 296 0.44 -34.55 24.21
CA SER A 296 1.75 -35.14 24.48
C SER A 296 1.68 -36.58 24.98
N ARG A 297 0.94 -36.83 26.08
CA ARG A 297 0.94 -38.13 26.77
C ARG A 297 -0.05 -39.10 26.15
N GLU A 298 -1.30 -38.66 25.98
CA GLU A 298 -2.38 -39.55 25.55
C GLU A 298 -2.37 -39.82 24.05
N ILE A 299 -2.06 -38.83 23.22
CA ILE A 299 -2.02 -38.98 21.76
C ILE A 299 -0.61 -39.37 21.29
N MET A 300 0.37 -38.48 21.42
CA MET A 300 1.71 -38.71 20.87
C MET A 300 2.42 -39.88 21.57
N GLY A 301 2.35 -39.96 22.90
CA GLY A 301 2.94 -41.06 23.67
C GLY A 301 2.40 -42.45 23.27
N LYS A 302 1.09 -42.56 23.01
CA LYS A 302 0.49 -43.81 22.54
C LYS A 302 0.82 -44.12 21.07
N LEU A 303 0.94 -43.10 20.21
CA LEU A 303 1.34 -43.30 18.81
C LEU A 303 2.79 -43.81 18.71
N GLN A 304 3.71 -43.25 19.50
CA GLN A 304 5.12 -43.69 19.55
C GLN A 304 5.28 -45.11 20.11
N ALA A 305 4.47 -45.48 21.11
CA ALA A 305 4.49 -46.83 21.68
C ALA A 305 3.95 -47.93 20.76
N THR A 306 3.29 -47.59 19.63
CA THR A 306 2.69 -48.60 18.75
C THR A 306 3.56 -49.03 17.55
N GLU A 307 4.88 -48.76 17.53
CA GLU A 307 5.78 -49.05 16.38
C GLU A 307 5.13 -48.76 15.03
N ILE A 308 4.52 -47.56 14.88
CA ILE A 308 4.22 -47.07 13.54
C ILE A 308 5.58 -46.72 12.94
N ASP A 309 5.96 -47.40 11.86
CA ASP A 309 7.19 -47.15 11.11
C ASP A 309 7.14 -45.76 10.45
N LEU A 310 7.29 -44.72 11.26
CA LEU A 310 7.20 -43.30 10.91
C LEU A 310 8.42 -42.84 10.09
N LYS A 311 9.38 -43.74 9.84
CA LYS A 311 10.58 -43.47 9.03
C LYS A 311 10.41 -43.84 7.55
N ASN A 312 9.37 -44.58 7.17
CA ASN A 312 9.19 -45.10 5.81
C ASN A 312 8.01 -44.53 5.01
N ASN A 313 7.34 -43.48 5.48
CA ASN A 313 6.30 -42.84 4.68
C ASN A 313 6.88 -41.83 3.70
N ASN A 314 7.47 -42.38 2.64
CA ASN A 314 7.41 -41.75 1.34
C ASN A 314 5.93 -41.46 1.01
N ILE A 315 5.66 -40.20 0.62
CA ILE A 315 4.56 -39.75 -0.26
C ILE A 315 3.26 -39.25 0.45
N LEU A 316 3.21 -37.92 0.68
CA LEU A 316 2.08 -37.10 0.20
C LEU A 316 2.43 -36.58 -1.20
N ARG A 317 2.59 -37.48 -2.18
CA ARG A 317 2.08 -37.16 -3.53
C ARG A 317 0.58 -37.23 -3.33
N GLY A 318 -0.05 -36.06 -3.37
CA GLY A 318 -1.49 -35.99 -3.49
C GLY A 318 -1.94 -36.88 -4.65
N ASN A 319 -3.19 -37.31 -4.57
CA ASN A 319 -3.91 -37.91 -5.69
C ASN A 319 -3.44 -37.24 -7.01
N PRO A 320 -2.80 -37.96 -7.94
CA PRO A 320 -2.15 -37.35 -9.12
C PRO A 320 -3.16 -36.63 -10.02
N ASN A 321 -4.45 -36.84 -9.77
CA ASN A 321 -5.55 -36.23 -10.51
C ASN A 321 -5.93 -34.81 -10.02
N ASN A 322 -5.38 -34.29 -8.91
CA ASN A 322 -5.71 -32.96 -8.39
C ASN A 322 -4.53 -32.12 -7.85
N SER A 323 -3.27 -32.58 -7.99
CA SER A 323 -2.12 -31.68 -7.78
C SER A 323 -1.90 -30.86 -9.06
N PRO A 324 -1.62 -29.54 -8.99
CA PRO A 324 -1.05 -28.88 -10.16
C PRO A 324 0.22 -29.65 -10.51
N ALA A 325 0.36 -30.05 -11.78
CA ALA A 325 1.53 -30.78 -12.25
C ALA A 325 2.81 -30.05 -11.80
N PRO A 326 3.88 -30.76 -11.40
CA PRO A 326 5.14 -30.13 -11.05
C PRO A 326 5.56 -29.20 -12.20
N THR A 327 5.78 -27.93 -11.87
CA THR A 327 6.28 -26.95 -12.84
C THR A 327 7.65 -27.42 -13.33
N PHE A 328 7.98 -27.09 -14.58
CA PHE A 328 9.18 -27.60 -15.21
C PHE A 328 10.41 -27.38 -14.34
N ASP A 329 10.55 -26.20 -13.72
CA ASP A 329 11.64 -25.76 -12.84
C ASP A 329 11.80 -26.55 -11.51
N THR A 330 10.87 -27.45 -11.18
CA THR A 330 10.93 -28.34 -10.00
C THR A 330 11.22 -29.80 -10.36
N GLN A 331 11.29 -30.13 -11.65
CA GLN A 331 11.52 -31.50 -12.11
C GLN A 331 12.99 -31.90 -11.92
N ILE A 332 13.22 -33.14 -11.51
CA ILE A 332 14.57 -33.72 -11.41
C ILE A 332 15.05 -34.08 -12.82
N ILE A 333 16.20 -33.53 -13.23
CA ILE A 333 16.77 -33.74 -14.58
C ILE A 333 18.07 -34.55 -14.53
N ALA A 334 18.90 -34.36 -13.52
CA ALA A 334 20.21 -35.02 -13.43
C ALA A 334 20.40 -35.74 -12.10
N ARG A 335 20.81 -37.00 -12.18
CA ARG A 335 21.22 -37.81 -11.02
C ARG A 335 22.75 -37.80 -10.94
N ASP A 336 23.28 -37.37 -9.80
CA ASP A 336 24.72 -37.41 -9.46
C ASP A 336 25.61 -36.37 -10.20
N THR A 337 25.40 -35.06 -9.98
CA THR A 337 26.17 -34.02 -10.72
C THR A 337 26.40 -32.67 -10.02
N ILE A 338 26.56 -32.63 -8.69
CA ILE A 338 26.93 -31.39 -7.97
C ILE A 338 28.21 -30.76 -8.57
N GLY A 339 29.14 -31.56 -9.10
CA GLY A 339 30.37 -31.09 -9.74
C GLY A 339 30.18 -30.27 -11.02
N SER A 340 28.99 -30.29 -11.64
CA SER A 340 28.68 -29.45 -12.81
C SER A 340 28.23 -28.03 -12.44
N LEU A 341 27.93 -27.81 -11.15
CA LEU A 341 27.45 -26.54 -10.65
C LEU A 341 28.59 -25.58 -10.31
N GLU A 342 28.38 -24.31 -10.64
CA GLU A 342 29.29 -23.21 -10.31
C GLU A 342 29.15 -22.83 -8.83
N GLN A 343 29.97 -23.45 -7.99
CA GLN A 343 29.91 -23.29 -6.53
C GLN A 343 30.04 -21.84 -6.05
N ALA A 344 30.90 -21.04 -6.70
CA ALA A 344 31.06 -19.62 -6.38
C ALA A 344 29.76 -18.83 -6.64
N LEU A 345 29.13 -19.08 -7.78
CA LEU A 345 27.89 -18.42 -8.19
C LEU A 345 26.72 -18.78 -7.25
N ILE A 346 26.61 -20.06 -6.86
CA ILE A 346 25.58 -20.49 -5.90
C ILE A 346 25.76 -19.78 -4.57
N ARG A 347 26.98 -19.78 -4.02
CA ARG A 347 27.27 -19.14 -2.72
C ARG A 347 26.91 -17.66 -2.75
N GLU A 348 27.35 -16.94 -3.77
CA GLU A 348 27.08 -15.51 -3.90
C GLU A 348 25.58 -15.21 -4.00
N ARG A 349 24.86 -15.93 -4.88
CA ARG A 349 23.43 -15.70 -5.12
C ARG A 349 22.58 -16.11 -3.91
N LEU A 350 22.90 -17.21 -3.24
CA LEU A 350 22.17 -17.64 -2.04
C LEU A 350 22.44 -16.76 -0.82
N LYS A 351 23.64 -16.18 -0.73
CA LYS A 351 23.96 -15.18 0.27
C LYS A 351 23.16 -13.90 0.05
N SER A 352 23.17 -13.36 -1.17
CA SER A 352 22.37 -12.18 -1.53
C SER A 352 20.87 -12.41 -1.30
N TYR A 353 20.35 -13.59 -1.70
CA TYR A 353 18.98 -14.03 -1.42
C TYR A 353 18.66 -14.02 0.08
N SER A 354 19.56 -14.56 0.89
CA SER A 354 19.36 -14.66 2.34
C SER A 354 19.42 -13.30 3.02
N GLU A 355 20.37 -12.44 2.64
CA GLU A 355 20.50 -11.09 3.18
C GLU A 355 19.26 -10.23 2.88
N ARG A 356 18.76 -10.28 1.63
CA ARG A 356 17.54 -9.53 1.23
C ARG A 356 16.30 -9.98 2.01
N LEU A 357 16.21 -11.25 2.39
CA LEU A 357 15.07 -11.81 3.13
C LEU A 357 15.29 -11.86 4.65
N GLY A 358 16.40 -11.32 5.16
CA GLY A 358 16.72 -11.35 6.59
C GLY A 358 17.01 -12.77 7.14
N ILE A 359 17.39 -13.71 6.28
CA ILE A 359 17.79 -15.08 6.65
C ILE A 359 19.25 -15.05 7.11
N LYS A 360 19.52 -15.64 8.28
CA LYS A 360 20.87 -15.72 8.83
C LYS A 360 21.80 -16.57 7.94
N VAL A 361 22.94 -15.98 7.56
CA VAL A 361 23.98 -16.61 6.74
C VAL A 361 25.07 -17.17 7.65
N TYR A 362 25.40 -18.45 7.46
CA TYR A 362 26.48 -19.13 8.19
C TYR A 362 27.71 -19.39 7.29
N ASP A 363 27.52 -19.39 5.96
CA ASP A 363 28.56 -19.53 4.91
C ASP A 363 29.44 -20.80 5.02
N ASP A 364 28.88 -21.86 5.60
CA ASP A 364 29.46 -23.20 5.58
C ASP A 364 28.78 -24.10 4.52
N GLN A 365 29.40 -25.25 4.23
CA GLN A 365 28.95 -26.16 3.17
C GLN A 365 27.63 -26.86 3.52
N GLU A 366 27.36 -27.10 4.81
CA GLU A 366 26.11 -27.70 5.28
C GLU A 366 24.94 -26.72 5.09
N TRP A 367 25.14 -25.46 5.46
CA TRP A 367 24.19 -24.37 5.21
C TRP A 367 23.87 -24.21 3.73
N LEU A 368 24.89 -24.30 2.86
CA LEU A 368 24.73 -24.21 1.41
C LEU A 368 23.81 -25.32 0.88
N TYR A 369 24.07 -26.58 1.26
CA TYR A 369 23.23 -27.70 0.84
C TYR A 369 21.80 -27.59 1.39
N GLN A 370 21.65 -27.17 2.64
CA GLN A 370 20.32 -26.93 3.22
C GLN A 370 19.55 -25.85 2.46
N GLN A 371 20.19 -24.76 2.05
CA GLN A 371 19.53 -23.73 1.24
C GLN A 371 19.21 -24.23 -0.18
N MET A 372 20.09 -25.00 -0.81
CA MET A 372 19.81 -25.62 -2.11
C MET A 372 18.55 -26.49 -2.06
N ILE A 373 18.39 -27.29 -1.01
CA ILE A 373 17.24 -28.18 -0.85
C ILE A 373 15.97 -27.39 -0.50
N ARG A 374 16.09 -26.41 0.40
CA ARG A 374 14.98 -25.52 0.77
C ARG A 374 14.40 -24.79 -0.43
N LEU A 375 15.27 -24.32 -1.33
CA LEU A 375 14.91 -23.55 -2.52
C LEU A 375 14.65 -24.43 -3.74
N ARG A 376 14.55 -25.76 -3.57
CA ARG A 376 14.27 -26.73 -4.64
C ARG A 376 15.29 -26.67 -5.79
N ILE A 377 16.53 -26.29 -5.51
CA ILE A 377 17.68 -26.35 -6.44
C ILE A 377 18.17 -27.81 -6.59
N GLY A 378 17.97 -28.63 -5.55
CA GLY A 378 18.19 -30.07 -5.58
C GLY A 378 17.33 -30.79 -4.53
N GLU A 379 17.20 -32.10 -4.66
CA GLU A 379 16.48 -32.96 -3.71
C GLU A 379 17.38 -34.12 -3.26
N PHE A 380 17.18 -34.62 -2.04
CA PHE A 380 17.88 -35.83 -1.57
C PHE A 380 17.28 -37.08 -2.24
N ALA A 381 18.15 -37.90 -2.84
CA ALA A 381 17.86 -39.26 -3.23
C ALA A 381 17.88 -40.21 -2.02
N LEU A 382 17.36 -41.43 -2.23
CA LEU A 382 17.28 -42.49 -1.23
C LEU A 382 18.65 -42.97 -0.70
N ASP A 383 19.74 -42.59 -1.35
CA ASP A 383 21.13 -42.94 -1.04
C ASP A 383 21.96 -41.76 -0.49
N ASP A 384 21.30 -40.73 0.07
CA ASP A 384 21.91 -39.50 0.60
C ASP A 384 22.66 -38.63 -0.45
N LYS A 385 22.44 -38.88 -1.74
CA LYS A 385 22.97 -38.02 -2.83
C LYS A 385 21.99 -36.91 -3.20
N ILE A 386 22.50 -35.77 -3.65
CA ILE A 386 21.65 -34.66 -4.14
C ILE A 386 21.41 -34.85 -5.65
N GLU A 387 20.15 -35.01 -6.04
CA GLU A 387 19.68 -34.95 -7.42
C GLU A 387 19.31 -33.50 -7.77
N LEU A 388 19.75 -33.03 -8.94
CA LEU A 388 19.54 -31.64 -9.33
C LEU A 388 18.20 -31.47 -10.03
N THR A 389 17.48 -30.43 -9.61
CA THR A 389 16.28 -29.99 -10.33
C THR A 389 16.69 -29.20 -11.56
N SER A 390 15.75 -29.06 -12.49
CA SER A 390 15.86 -28.18 -13.65
C SER A 390 16.19 -26.74 -13.28
N SER A 391 15.63 -26.17 -12.19
CA SER A 391 16.03 -24.83 -11.72
C SER A 391 17.48 -24.79 -11.26
N GLY A 392 17.96 -25.82 -10.57
CA GLY A 392 19.36 -25.90 -10.18
C GLY A 392 20.31 -25.93 -11.37
N ILE A 393 19.93 -26.66 -12.43
CA ILE A 393 20.70 -26.70 -13.68
C ILE A 393 20.64 -25.35 -14.40
N LEU A 394 19.43 -24.83 -14.64
CA LEU A 394 19.21 -23.58 -15.38
C LEU A 394 19.91 -22.38 -14.75
N LEU A 395 19.99 -22.32 -13.42
CA LEU A 395 20.56 -21.17 -12.71
C LEU A 395 22.06 -21.34 -12.44
N PHE A 396 22.56 -22.55 -12.26
CA PHE A 396 23.89 -22.72 -11.67
C PHE A 396 24.78 -23.74 -12.39
N SER A 397 24.32 -24.40 -13.46
CA SER A 397 25.15 -25.34 -14.21
C SER A 397 26.01 -24.61 -15.24
N SER A 398 27.31 -24.91 -15.20
CA SER A 398 28.28 -24.53 -16.25
C SER A 398 28.03 -25.22 -17.59
N LYS A 399 27.18 -26.27 -17.60
CA LYS A 399 26.85 -27.10 -18.77
C LYS A 399 25.34 -27.18 -18.99
N THR A 400 24.64 -26.06 -18.82
CA THR A 400 23.17 -25.99 -18.86
C THR A 400 22.58 -26.67 -20.12
N GLN A 401 23.17 -26.44 -21.29
CA GLN A 401 22.68 -26.95 -22.57
C GLN A 401 22.88 -28.47 -22.74
N ASP A 402 23.79 -29.11 -22.00
CA ASP A 402 23.95 -30.58 -22.03
C ASP A 402 22.72 -31.28 -21.42
N PHE A 403 22.09 -30.63 -20.44
CA PHE A 403 20.92 -31.15 -19.72
C PHE A 403 19.60 -30.62 -20.28
N ILE A 404 19.58 -29.35 -20.70
CA ILE A 404 18.41 -28.68 -21.26
C ILE A 404 18.83 -28.02 -22.58
N PRO A 405 18.89 -28.78 -23.69
CA PRO A 405 19.40 -28.30 -24.98
C PRO A 405 18.67 -27.06 -25.51
N GLY A 406 17.39 -26.94 -25.19
CA GLY A 406 16.58 -25.77 -25.54
C GLY A 406 16.98 -24.48 -24.83
N SER A 407 17.71 -24.51 -23.72
CA SER A 407 17.90 -23.36 -22.82
C SER A 407 18.92 -22.35 -23.33
N PHE A 408 18.66 -21.70 -24.46
CA PHE A 408 19.49 -20.61 -25.00
C PHE A 408 18.59 -19.46 -25.49
N SER A 409 19.22 -18.32 -25.78
CA SER A 409 18.57 -17.14 -26.33
C SER A 409 19.23 -16.75 -27.65
N ILE A 410 18.48 -16.13 -28.56
CA ILE A 410 19.01 -15.63 -29.84
C ILE A 410 18.73 -14.13 -29.89
N ILE A 411 19.77 -13.34 -30.20
CA ILE A 411 19.62 -11.94 -30.57
C ILE A 411 19.83 -11.81 -32.07
N LYS A 412 18.86 -11.23 -32.77
CA LYS A 412 18.90 -10.97 -34.21
C LYS A 412 18.87 -9.47 -34.47
N PHE A 413 19.89 -8.93 -35.11
CA PHE A 413 19.90 -7.58 -35.63
C PHE A 413 19.40 -7.59 -37.06
N ILE A 414 18.30 -6.89 -37.34
CA ILE A 414 17.61 -6.90 -38.63
C ILE A 414 17.58 -5.47 -39.18
N GLY A 415 18.14 -5.26 -40.37
CA GLY A 415 18.21 -3.93 -40.97
C GLY A 415 18.97 -3.88 -42.29
N ASP A 416 19.16 -2.67 -42.80
CA ASP A 416 19.99 -2.45 -43.99
C ASP A 416 21.48 -2.74 -43.71
N LYS A 417 22.23 -3.03 -44.77
CA LYS A 417 23.65 -3.39 -44.68
C LYS A 417 24.48 -2.31 -43.98
N GLU A 418 24.19 -1.04 -44.25
CA GLU A 418 24.91 0.09 -43.65
C GLU A 418 24.72 0.17 -42.13
N TRP A 419 23.51 -0.07 -41.64
CA TRP A 419 23.21 -0.11 -40.21
C TRP A 419 23.82 -1.32 -39.52
N LEU A 420 23.78 -2.49 -40.16
CA LEU A 420 24.42 -3.70 -39.66
C LEU A 420 25.95 -3.54 -39.57
N ASP A 421 26.59 -2.98 -40.61
CA ASP A 421 28.04 -2.74 -40.65
C ASP A 421 28.49 -1.74 -39.56
N ARG A 422 27.67 -0.73 -39.23
CA ARG A 422 27.94 0.19 -38.11
C ARG A 422 27.89 -0.51 -36.75
N ILE A 423 26.94 -1.41 -36.58
CA ILE A 423 26.79 -2.16 -35.33
C ILE A 423 28.00 -3.08 -35.17
N THR A 424 28.29 -3.93 -36.15
CA THR A 424 29.39 -4.92 -36.13
C THR A 424 30.78 -4.30 -35.94
N SER A 425 31.09 -3.22 -36.67
CA SER A 425 32.40 -2.55 -36.63
C SER A 425 32.75 -1.91 -35.27
N THR A 426 31.76 -1.67 -34.41
CA THR A 426 31.98 -0.90 -33.18
C THR A 426 32.41 -1.75 -31.99
N SER A 427 32.04 -3.04 -31.87
CA SER A 427 32.27 -3.80 -30.62
C SER A 427 32.12 -5.33 -30.67
N PHE A 428 31.95 -5.95 -31.84
CA PHE A 428 31.58 -7.38 -31.89
C PHE A 428 32.77 -8.29 -32.21
N GLY A 429 33.00 -9.32 -31.37
CA GLY A 429 34.01 -10.37 -31.57
C GLY A 429 33.63 -11.39 -32.65
N GLN A 430 34.39 -12.50 -32.78
CA GLN A 430 34.25 -13.50 -33.85
C GLN A 430 33.03 -14.45 -33.75
N ASP A 431 32.13 -14.28 -32.78
CA ASP A 431 31.07 -15.26 -32.45
C ASP A 431 29.70 -15.00 -33.12
N TYR A 432 29.67 -14.39 -34.30
CA TYR A 432 28.44 -14.08 -35.04
C TYR A 432 28.34 -14.89 -36.33
N SER A 433 27.14 -15.38 -36.64
CA SER A 433 26.85 -15.91 -37.98
C SER A 433 26.28 -14.79 -38.85
N GLU A 434 27.07 -14.33 -39.82
CA GLU A 434 26.62 -13.38 -40.85
C GLU A 434 25.90 -14.12 -41.97
N ASN A 435 24.61 -13.83 -42.18
CA ASN A 435 23.88 -14.27 -43.36
C ASN A 435 23.51 -13.05 -44.21
N THR A 436 24.53 -12.48 -44.86
CA THR A 436 24.45 -11.22 -45.62
C THR A 436 23.47 -11.24 -46.80
N THR A 437 22.99 -12.42 -47.19
CA THR A 437 21.95 -12.61 -48.23
C THR A 437 20.54 -12.35 -47.72
N GLU A 438 20.28 -12.46 -46.41
CA GLU A 438 18.95 -12.34 -45.79
C GLU A 438 18.76 -11.07 -44.92
N GLY A 439 19.77 -10.20 -44.82
CA GLY A 439 19.64 -8.88 -44.19
C GLY A 439 19.58 -8.88 -42.65
N PHE A 440 20.17 -9.89 -41.99
CA PHE A 440 20.28 -9.94 -40.54
C PHE A 440 21.61 -10.53 -40.05
N ILE A 441 21.94 -10.24 -38.79
CA ILE A 441 23.06 -10.80 -38.04
C ILE A 441 22.50 -11.43 -36.77
N GLU A 442 22.88 -12.67 -36.47
CA GLU A 442 22.40 -13.33 -35.26
C GLU A 442 23.54 -13.82 -34.37
N LYS A 443 23.25 -13.81 -33.06
CA LYS A 443 24.10 -14.38 -32.02
C LYS A 443 23.30 -15.29 -31.12
N MET A 444 23.85 -16.47 -30.89
CA MET A 444 23.36 -17.42 -29.92
C MET A 444 24.01 -17.15 -28.56
N ILE A 445 23.19 -17.06 -27.52
CA ILE A 445 23.60 -16.80 -26.15
C ILE A 445 23.29 -18.05 -25.32
N THR A 446 24.35 -18.66 -24.77
CA THR A 446 24.30 -19.94 -24.04
C THR A 446 24.76 -19.78 -22.59
N GLY A 447 24.89 -20.88 -21.84
CA GLY A 447 25.21 -20.86 -20.41
C GLY A 447 23.97 -20.83 -19.51
N ASN A 448 24.19 -20.62 -18.21
CA ASN A 448 23.10 -20.52 -17.24
C ASN A 448 22.33 -19.19 -17.43
N ILE A 449 21.12 -19.10 -16.86
CA ILE A 449 20.23 -17.94 -17.08
C ILE A 449 20.87 -16.62 -16.62
N TRP A 450 21.75 -16.62 -15.61
CA TRP A 450 22.47 -15.41 -15.20
C TRP A 450 23.43 -14.93 -16.28
N ASN A 451 24.22 -15.85 -16.87
CA ASN A 451 25.09 -15.50 -17.99
C ASN A 451 24.29 -14.97 -19.18
N GLN A 452 23.14 -15.59 -19.48
CA GLN A 452 22.28 -15.11 -20.56
C GLN A 452 21.74 -13.70 -20.28
N LEU A 453 21.32 -13.41 -19.04
CA LEU A 453 20.89 -12.07 -18.64
C LEU A 453 22.00 -11.03 -18.87
N ASP A 454 23.21 -11.31 -18.38
CA ASP A 454 24.35 -10.39 -18.47
C ASP A 454 24.74 -10.17 -19.94
N GLU A 455 24.87 -11.24 -20.72
CA GLU A 455 25.27 -11.18 -22.12
C GLU A 455 24.22 -10.51 -23.03
N ILE A 456 22.93 -10.72 -22.78
CA ILE A 456 21.85 -9.99 -23.47
C ILE A 456 21.93 -8.50 -23.12
N THR A 457 22.12 -8.16 -21.85
CA THR A 457 22.20 -6.78 -21.38
C THR A 457 23.37 -6.05 -22.02
N ASP A 458 24.56 -6.67 -22.03
CA ASP A 458 25.77 -6.13 -22.64
C ASP A 458 25.61 -5.96 -24.16
N THR A 459 24.99 -6.93 -24.83
CA THR A 459 24.73 -6.87 -26.28
C THR A 459 23.78 -5.73 -26.64
N LEU A 460 22.72 -5.52 -25.86
CA LEU A 460 21.76 -4.42 -26.08
C LEU A 460 22.34 -3.04 -25.67
N ALA A 461 23.34 -3.00 -24.77
CA ALA A 461 24.02 -1.75 -24.42
C ALA A 461 24.75 -1.11 -25.62
N ILE A 462 25.15 -1.91 -26.61
CA ILE A 462 25.85 -1.44 -27.82
C ILE A 462 24.98 -0.49 -28.64
N ILE A 463 23.68 -0.79 -28.74
CA ILE A 463 22.68 0.03 -29.45
C ILE A 463 22.02 1.08 -28.54
N ASN A 464 21.97 0.84 -27.23
CA ASN A 464 21.32 1.72 -26.27
C ASN A 464 22.30 2.75 -25.67
N LYS A 465 23.03 3.48 -26.53
CA LYS A 465 23.98 4.52 -26.09
C LYS A 465 23.24 5.82 -25.76
N PRO A 466 23.60 6.51 -24.66
CA PRO A 466 22.94 7.76 -24.31
C PRO A 466 23.31 8.87 -25.31
N PHE A 467 22.35 9.74 -25.57
CA PHE A 467 22.53 10.96 -26.38
C PHE A 467 21.97 12.16 -25.63
N ARG A 468 22.41 13.37 -26.02
CA ARG A 468 22.02 14.60 -25.34
C ARG A 468 20.77 15.17 -26.00
N LEU A 469 19.64 15.13 -25.30
CA LEU A 469 18.40 15.72 -25.77
C LEU A 469 18.42 17.23 -25.49
N LYS A 470 18.26 18.04 -26.53
CA LYS A 470 18.19 19.50 -26.41
C LYS A 470 16.77 19.91 -26.07
N GLY A 471 16.52 20.13 -24.80
CA GLY A 471 15.34 20.80 -24.29
C GLY A 471 15.69 22.07 -23.51
N ILE A 472 14.77 22.44 -22.63
CA ILE A 472 14.87 23.47 -21.59
C ILE A 472 16.19 23.40 -20.81
N THR A 473 16.45 22.22 -20.27
CA THR A 473 17.71 21.79 -19.69
C THR A 473 18.16 20.62 -20.55
N SER A 474 19.38 20.64 -21.05
CA SER A 474 19.89 19.48 -21.78
C SER A 474 20.06 18.31 -20.83
N GLU A 475 19.57 17.15 -21.21
CA GLU A 475 19.70 15.91 -20.43
C GLU A 475 20.25 14.78 -21.29
N ASN A 476 20.96 13.85 -20.66
CA ASN A 476 21.38 12.61 -21.31
C ASN A 476 20.23 11.61 -21.21
N VAL A 477 19.69 11.21 -22.36
CA VAL A 477 18.60 10.25 -22.46
C VAL A 477 19.06 9.02 -23.22
N TYR A 478 18.41 7.89 -22.94
CA TYR A 478 18.66 6.64 -23.63
C TYR A 478 17.60 6.40 -24.71
N PRO A 479 17.96 5.80 -25.86
CA PRO A 479 17.00 5.36 -26.87
C PRO A 479 15.89 4.47 -26.31
N TYR A 480 16.24 3.62 -25.34
CA TYR A 480 15.34 2.74 -24.59
C TYR A 480 15.63 2.86 -23.08
N PRO A 481 14.62 2.90 -22.19
CA PRO A 481 14.87 2.93 -20.75
C PRO A 481 15.62 1.68 -20.29
N THR A 482 16.75 1.85 -19.62
CA THR A 482 17.61 0.73 -19.19
C THR A 482 16.92 -0.20 -18.19
N LEU A 483 16.15 0.36 -17.25
CA LEU A 483 15.36 -0.41 -16.30
C LEU A 483 14.25 -1.22 -16.99
N ALA A 484 13.62 -0.67 -18.03
CA ALA A 484 12.57 -1.35 -18.77
C ALA A 484 13.13 -2.51 -19.60
N LEU A 485 14.30 -2.31 -20.23
CA LEU A 485 15.00 -3.40 -20.92
C LEU A 485 15.36 -4.52 -19.95
N LYS A 486 15.96 -4.19 -18.79
CA LYS A 486 16.29 -5.19 -17.76
C LYS A 486 15.06 -6.01 -17.36
N GLU A 487 13.95 -5.33 -17.05
CA GLU A 487 12.71 -5.96 -16.63
C GLU A 487 12.12 -6.89 -17.71
N VAL A 488 12.13 -6.47 -18.98
CA VAL A 488 11.64 -7.30 -20.08
C VAL A 488 12.55 -8.50 -20.36
N ILE A 489 13.88 -8.35 -20.23
CA ILE A 489 14.83 -9.47 -20.36
C ILE A 489 14.60 -10.49 -19.24
N VAL A 490 14.53 -10.03 -17.99
CA VAL A 490 14.27 -10.89 -16.82
C VAL A 490 12.94 -11.62 -16.97
N ASN A 491 11.87 -10.91 -17.34
CA ASN A 491 10.57 -11.54 -17.56
C ASN A 491 10.60 -12.56 -18.70
N SER A 492 11.32 -12.27 -19.79
CA SER A 492 11.47 -13.17 -20.93
C SER A 492 12.21 -14.46 -20.56
N LEU A 493 13.18 -14.40 -19.66
CA LEU A 493 13.93 -15.55 -19.17
C LEU A 493 13.16 -16.32 -18.09
N VAL A 494 12.67 -15.64 -17.06
CA VAL A 494 12.02 -16.24 -15.89
C VAL A 494 10.67 -16.88 -16.23
N HIS A 495 9.85 -16.25 -17.08
CA HIS A 495 8.51 -16.76 -17.42
C HIS A 495 8.48 -17.68 -18.65
N ARG A 496 9.64 -17.97 -19.23
CA ARG A 496 9.80 -18.83 -20.40
C ARG A 496 9.26 -20.25 -20.18
N ASN A 497 8.67 -20.83 -21.22
CA ASN A 497 8.35 -22.24 -21.26
C ASN A 497 9.56 -23.12 -21.61
N TYR A 498 10.32 -23.52 -20.59
CA TYR A 498 11.50 -24.39 -20.70
C TYR A 498 11.19 -25.86 -21.07
N SER A 499 9.91 -26.26 -21.11
CA SER A 499 9.54 -27.58 -21.63
C SER A 499 9.67 -27.71 -23.16
N THR A 500 9.89 -26.58 -23.85
CA THR A 500 10.07 -26.52 -25.31
C THR A 500 11.51 -26.21 -25.67
N ASN A 501 11.95 -26.66 -26.85
CA ASN A 501 13.28 -26.33 -27.38
C ASN A 501 13.33 -24.96 -28.10
N LEU A 502 12.24 -24.18 -28.05
CA LEU A 502 12.21 -22.86 -28.68
C LEU A 502 13.00 -21.87 -27.82
N PRO A 503 13.92 -21.07 -28.39
CA PRO A 503 14.69 -20.06 -27.65
C PRO A 503 13.87 -18.81 -27.35
N VAL A 504 14.35 -17.98 -26.41
CA VAL A 504 13.94 -16.57 -26.39
C VAL A 504 14.56 -15.91 -27.61
N VAL A 505 13.75 -15.22 -28.42
CA VAL A 505 14.23 -14.51 -29.61
C VAL A 505 14.08 -13.01 -29.37
N ILE A 506 15.18 -12.27 -29.51
CA ILE A 506 15.23 -10.82 -29.39
C ILE A 506 15.58 -10.25 -30.76
N GLU A 507 14.59 -9.69 -31.43
CA GLU A 507 14.75 -9.05 -32.73
C GLU A 507 14.97 -7.55 -32.53
N VAL A 508 16.14 -7.08 -32.91
CA VAL A 508 16.55 -5.68 -32.84
C VAL A 508 16.43 -5.08 -34.23
N PHE A 509 15.55 -4.10 -34.36
CA PHE A 509 15.40 -3.25 -35.55
C PHE A 509 15.99 -1.87 -35.26
N LYS A 510 16.09 -1.04 -36.31
CA LYS A 510 16.57 0.35 -36.20
C LYS A 510 15.71 1.21 -35.25
N ASP A 511 14.42 0.92 -35.19
CA ASP A 511 13.36 1.72 -34.56
C ASP A 511 12.63 1.00 -33.41
N LYS A 512 12.91 -0.29 -33.15
CA LYS A 512 12.27 -1.05 -32.07
C LYS A 512 13.08 -2.29 -31.69
N ILE A 513 12.80 -2.82 -30.50
CA ILE A 513 13.26 -4.14 -30.05
C ILE A 513 12.04 -4.99 -29.73
N LYS A 514 11.98 -6.17 -30.32
CA LYS A 514 10.93 -7.16 -30.11
C LYS A 514 11.50 -8.36 -29.34
N PHE A 515 10.93 -8.65 -28.18
CA PHE A 515 11.21 -9.82 -27.36
C PHE A 515 10.10 -10.85 -27.57
N ILE A 516 10.49 -12.08 -27.87
CA ILE A 516 9.57 -13.21 -28.07
C ILE A 516 10.00 -14.29 -27.08
N SER A 517 9.23 -14.47 -26.01
CA SER A 517 9.44 -15.54 -25.05
C SER A 517 8.48 -16.70 -25.33
N PRO A 518 8.97 -17.94 -25.46
CA PRO A 518 8.13 -19.13 -25.60
C PRO A 518 7.17 -19.30 -24.41
N GLY A 519 5.91 -19.59 -24.71
CA GLY A 519 4.82 -19.68 -23.75
C GLY A 519 4.09 -18.34 -23.56
N GLY A 520 2.77 -18.35 -23.74
CA GLY A 520 1.93 -17.18 -23.44
C GLY A 520 1.54 -17.06 -21.97
N LEU A 521 0.40 -16.44 -21.70
CA LEU A 521 -0.18 -16.27 -20.37
C LEU A 521 -0.48 -17.62 -19.71
N VAL A 522 -0.16 -17.73 -18.43
CA VAL A 522 -0.55 -18.86 -17.58
C VAL A 522 -2.03 -18.76 -17.19
N GLU A 523 -2.68 -19.89 -16.91
CA GLU A 523 -4.11 -19.93 -16.59
C GLU A 523 -4.48 -19.07 -15.37
N GLU A 524 -3.59 -18.95 -14.39
CA GLU A 524 -3.77 -18.08 -13.23
C GLU A 524 -3.93 -16.60 -13.64
N VAL A 525 -3.11 -16.13 -14.57
CA VAL A 525 -3.19 -14.76 -15.11
C VAL A 525 -4.45 -14.61 -15.96
N LYS A 526 -4.76 -15.59 -16.82
CA LYS A 526 -5.99 -15.54 -17.64
C LYS A 526 -7.26 -15.44 -16.79
N ARG A 527 -7.32 -16.11 -15.64
CA ARG A 527 -8.47 -16.01 -14.71
C ARG A 527 -8.61 -14.64 -14.04
N GLN A 528 -7.51 -13.90 -13.90
CA GLN A 528 -7.50 -12.54 -13.33
C GLN A 528 -7.90 -11.45 -14.35
N LEU A 529 -7.91 -11.81 -15.63
CA LEU A 529 -8.30 -10.95 -16.74
C LEU A 529 -9.78 -11.24 -17.04
N SER A 530 -10.68 -10.31 -16.71
CA SER A 530 -12.14 -10.46 -16.84
C SER A 530 -12.61 -10.36 -18.30
N ASN A 531 -12.03 -11.19 -19.18
CA ASN A 531 -12.15 -11.17 -20.65
C ASN A 531 -11.47 -10.01 -21.38
N GLU A 532 -10.75 -9.13 -20.67
CA GLU A 532 -9.93 -8.07 -21.27
C GLU A 532 -8.49 -8.54 -21.54
N SER A 533 -7.76 -7.84 -22.42
CA SER A 533 -6.35 -8.17 -22.65
C SER A 533 -5.50 -7.73 -21.45
N ILE A 534 -4.38 -8.43 -21.22
CA ILE A 534 -3.42 -8.05 -20.17
C ILE A 534 -2.88 -6.63 -20.38
N GLU A 535 -2.79 -6.20 -21.64
CA GLU A 535 -2.35 -4.85 -22.00
C GLU A 535 -3.36 -3.80 -21.53
N ASP A 536 -4.65 -4.00 -21.81
CA ASP A 536 -5.71 -3.06 -21.46
C ASP A 536 -5.83 -2.87 -19.94
N GLU A 537 -5.79 -3.97 -19.18
CA GLU A 537 -5.89 -3.94 -17.71
C GLU A 537 -4.72 -3.18 -17.08
N ILE A 538 -3.50 -3.39 -17.60
CA ILE A 538 -2.30 -2.67 -17.11
C ILE A 538 -2.34 -1.20 -17.53
N ARG A 539 -2.79 -0.89 -18.75
CA ARG A 539 -2.97 0.50 -19.22
C ARG A 539 -4.04 1.26 -18.41
N LYS A 540 -5.09 0.58 -17.92
CA LYS A 540 -6.08 1.11 -16.96
C LYS A 540 -5.54 1.35 -15.55
N GLY A 541 -4.27 1.03 -15.30
CA GLY A 541 -3.61 1.24 -14.01
C GLY A 541 -3.79 0.10 -13.01
N LYS A 542 -4.34 -1.05 -13.43
CA LYS A 542 -4.44 -2.23 -12.56
C LYS A 542 -3.05 -2.77 -12.27
N ARG A 543 -2.77 -2.96 -10.99
CA ARG A 543 -1.54 -3.56 -10.48
C ARG A 543 -1.82 -4.90 -9.82
N GLY A 544 -0.78 -5.70 -9.64
CA GLY A 544 -0.89 -6.94 -8.88
C GLY A 544 -1.42 -8.13 -9.67
N ILE A 545 -1.38 -8.08 -11.01
CA ILE A 545 -1.61 -9.26 -11.85
C ILE A 545 -0.40 -10.18 -11.66
N LYS A 546 -0.62 -11.34 -11.04
CA LYS A 546 0.47 -12.26 -10.64
C LYS A 546 0.21 -13.65 -11.22
N GLY A 547 1.26 -14.28 -11.72
CA GLY A 547 1.26 -15.70 -12.05
C GLY A 547 2.61 -16.14 -12.61
N TYR A 548 3.13 -17.24 -12.08
CA TYR A 548 4.51 -17.67 -12.33
C TYR A 548 4.53 -19.04 -12.99
N ARG A 549 5.11 -19.12 -14.19
CA ARG A 549 5.33 -20.39 -14.89
C ARG A 549 6.44 -21.21 -14.23
N ASN A 550 7.49 -20.52 -13.77
CA ASN A 550 8.64 -21.09 -13.09
C ASN A 550 8.80 -20.40 -11.71
N PRO A 551 8.05 -20.85 -10.68
CA PRO A 551 8.03 -20.21 -9.36
C PRO A 551 9.39 -20.18 -8.66
N VAL A 552 10.25 -21.19 -8.84
CA VAL A 552 11.58 -21.27 -8.22
C VAL A 552 12.52 -20.26 -8.86
N LEU A 553 12.49 -20.15 -10.19
CA LEU A 553 13.27 -19.13 -10.91
C LEU A 553 12.85 -17.72 -10.47
N ALA A 554 11.54 -17.45 -10.41
CA ALA A 554 11.00 -16.16 -9.98
C ALA A 554 11.37 -15.81 -8.52
N ASP A 555 11.41 -16.81 -7.63
CA ASP A 555 11.82 -16.62 -6.23
C ASP A 555 13.29 -16.22 -6.09
N LEU A 556 14.18 -16.91 -6.81
CA LEU A 556 15.62 -16.62 -6.77
C LEU A 556 15.96 -15.28 -7.45
N PHE A 557 15.29 -14.92 -8.54
CA PHE A 557 15.43 -13.60 -9.18
C PHE A 557 14.91 -12.46 -8.27
N TYR A 558 13.85 -12.70 -7.51
CA TYR A 558 13.37 -11.74 -6.52
C TYR A 558 14.34 -11.56 -5.35
N GLY A 559 14.78 -12.66 -4.74
CA GLY A 559 15.68 -12.58 -3.60
C GLY A 559 17.08 -12.05 -3.94
N SER A 560 17.52 -12.16 -5.20
CA SER A 560 18.75 -11.53 -5.68
C SER A 560 18.59 -10.06 -6.12
N GLY A 561 17.36 -9.51 -6.07
CA GLY A 561 17.06 -8.14 -6.47
C GLY A 561 17.09 -7.87 -7.97
N ALA A 562 17.04 -8.92 -8.78
CA ALA A 562 16.93 -8.81 -10.23
C ALA A 562 15.47 -8.61 -10.70
N MET A 563 14.48 -8.93 -9.85
CA MET A 563 13.04 -8.88 -10.14
C MET A 563 12.24 -8.43 -8.90
N ASP A 564 11.05 -7.86 -9.10
CA ASP A 564 10.08 -7.57 -8.03
C ASP A 564 8.84 -8.49 -8.09
N LYS A 565 8.30 -8.90 -6.94
CA LYS A 565 7.17 -9.86 -6.82
C LYS A 565 5.78 -9.20 -6.68
N GLU A 566 5.72 -7.88 -6.78
CA GLU A 566 4.47 -7.14 -6.61
C GLU A 566 3.54 -7.19 -7.82
N GLY A 567 3.92 -7.86 -8.91
CA GLY A 567 3.13 -7.86 -10.14
C GLY A 567 3.08 -6.47 -10.78
N SER A 568 4.10 -5.64 -10.51
CA SER A 568 4.27 -4.30 -11.07
C SER A 568 5.16 -4.27 -12.30
N GLY A 569 5.95 -5.32 -12.57
CA GLY A 569 6.99 -5.33 -13.62
C GLY A 569 6.56 -4.76 -14.97
N LEU A 570 5.50 -5.30 -15.57
CA LEU A 570 4.96 -4.78 -16.86
C LEU A 570 4.34 -3.37 -16.72
N SER A 571 3.74 -3.04 -15.57
CA SER A 571 3.23 -1.69 -15.29
C SER A 571 4.38 -0.67 -15.17
N ASP A 572 5.49 -1.07 -14.57
CA ASP A 572 6.69 -0.25 -14.42
C ASP A 572 7.40 -0.08 -15.77
N VAL A 573 7.44 -1.12 -16.61
CA VAL A 573 7.88 -1.03 -18.01
C VAL A 573 7.04 -0.02 -18.77
N LEU A 574 5.70 -0.12 -18.72
CA LEU A 574 4.81 0.83 -19.38
C LEU A 574 5.07 2.27 -18.90
N LYS A 575 5.20 2.46 -17.58
CA LYS A 575 5.48 3.77 -16.97
C LYS A 575 6.83 4.33 -17.42
N GLN A 576 7.89 3.53 -17.41
CA GLN A 576 9.24 3.95 -17.77
C GLN A 576 9.37 4.26 -19.27
N VAL A 577 8.79 3.41 -20.14
CA VAL A 577 8.80 3.62 -21.59
C VAL A 577 7.99 4.85 -21.96
N THR A 578 6.80 5.01 -21.36
CA THR A 578 5.97 6.22 -21.51
C THR A 578 6.68 7.49 -21.05
N SER A 579 7.35 7.44 -19.88
CA SER A 579 8.12 8.58 -19.36
C SER A 579 9.30 8.94 -20.27
N ASN A 580 9.81 7.97 -21.03
CA ASN A 580 10.84 8.16 -22.04
C ASN A 580 10.27 8.55 -23.41
N ALA A 581 9.01 9.00 -23.51
CA ALA A 581 8.34 9.36 -24.77
C ALA A 581 8.47 8.30 -25.87
N ALA A 582 8.46 7.02 -25.46
CA ALA A 582 8.48 5.87 -26.33
C ALA A 582 7.21 5.04 -26.12
N VAL A 583 6.94 4.12 -27.03
CA VAL A 583 5.76 3.24 -26.98
C VAL A 583 6.22 1.82 -26.65
N VAL A 584 5.46 1.12 -25.81
CA VAL A 584 5.61 -0.32 -25.61
C VAL A 584 4.26 -1.00 -25.80
N ASN A 585 4.28 -2.13 -26.48
CA ASN A 585 3.14 -3.04 -26.60
C ASN A 585 3.58 -4.40 -26.05
N PHE A 586 2.69 -5.09 -25.34
CA PHE A 586 2.99 -6.41 -24.81
C PHE A 586 1.74 -7.27 -24.72
N GLY A 587 1.87 -8.56 -25.00
CA GLY A 587 0.75 -9.47 -24.92
C GLY A 587 1.08 -10.87 -25.40
N PRO A 588 0.18 -11.84 -25.17
CA PRO A 588 0.31 -13.16 -25.75
C PRO A 588 0.10 -13.11 -27.27
N SER A 589 0.72 -14.03 -28.00
CA SER A 589 0.36 -14.29 -29.39
C SER A 589 -1.10 -14.76 -29.49
N ASN A 590 -1.71 -14.69 -30.68
CA ASN A 590 -3.13 -15.05 -30.89
C ASN A 590 -3.50 -16.46 -30.39
N LYS A 591 -2.54 -17.39 -30.39
CA LYS A 591 -2.71 -18.77 -29.91
C LYS A 591 -2.19 -18.99 -28.48
N ASN A 592 -1.71 -17.94 -27.82
CA ASN A 592 -1.07 -17.99 -26.50
C ASN A 592 0.15 -18.93 -26.44
N GLU A 593 0.84 -19.09 -27.57
CA GLU A 593 2.03 -19.95 -27.72
C GLU A 593 3.33 -19.22 -27.35
N ALA A 594 3.33 -17.88 -27.41
CA ALA A 594 4.44 -17.02 -27.04
C ALA A 594 3.90 -15.75 -26.35
N PHE A 595 4.76 -15.10 -25.58
CA PHE A 595 4.53 -13.76 -25.05
C PHE A 595 5.47 -12.78 -25.76
N GLU A 596 4.90 -11.74 -26.35
CA GLU A 596 5.62 -10.76 -27.16
C GLU A 596 5.65 -9.42 -26.44
N VAL A 597 6.82 -8.78 -26.43
CA VAL A 597 7.00 -7.40 -25.96
C VAL A 597 7.73 -6.62 -27.03
N VAL A 598 7.14 -5.52 -27.50
CA VAL A 598 7.74 -4.63 -28.50
C VAL A 598 7.95 -3.27 -27.86
N ILE A 599 9.20 -2.88 -27.67
CA ILE A 599 9.57 -1.54 -27.21
C ILE A 599 10.03 -0.76 -28.43
N TYR A 600 9.34 0.34 -28.74
CA TYR A 600 9.75 1.26 -29.78
C TYR A 600 10.84 2.21 -29.26
N ARG A 601 11.76 2.54 -30.15
CA ARG A 601 12.79 3.54 -29.92
C ARG A 601 12.13 4.92 -29.83
N ARG A 602 12.70 5.79 -28.99
CA ARG A 602 12.39 7.22 -29.05
C ARG A 602 12.65 7.78 -30.46
N MET A 603 11.71 8.57 -30.99
CA MET A 603 11.68 8.97 -32.41
C MET A 603 12.60 10.14 -32.78
N GLU A 604 13.29 10.78 -31.84
CA GLU A 604 14.11 11.96 -32.15
C GLU A 604 15.32 11.64 -33.03
N GLU A 605 15.52 12.43 -34.07
CA GLU A 605 16.69 12.35 -34.94
C GLU A 605 17.92 12.85 -34.19
N ILE A 606 18.86 11.92 -33.98
CA ILE A 606 20.16 12.22 -33.41
C ILE A 606 21.06 12.74 -34.54
N ASP A 607 21.60 13.95 -34.39
CA ASP A 607 22.72 14.42 -35.20
C ASP A 607 23.96 13.55 -34.89
N ASN A 608 24.38 12.76 -35.87
CA ASN A 608 25.48 11.79 -35.74
C ASN A 608 26.85 12.45 -35.47
N ILE A 609 27.02 13.76 -35.74
CA ILE A 609 28.25 14.51 -35.46
C ILE A 609 28.23 15.03 -34.02
N THR A 610 27.11 15.63 -33.60
CA THR A 610 27.04 16.29 -32.28
C THR A 610 26.49 15.40 -31.17
N LYS A 611 25.95 14.21 -31.49
CA LYS A 611 25.18 13.33 -30.60
C LYS A 611 24.05 14.07 -29.88
N THR A 612 23.46 15.07 -30.54
CA THR A 612 22.35 15.86 -30.00
C THR A 612 21.10 15.64 -30.82
N ALA A 613 19.93 15.59 -30.17
CA ALA A 613 18.64 15.43 -30.83
C ALA A 613 17.68 16.54 -30.43
N VAL A 614 16.76 16.88 -31.34
CA VAL A 614 15.65 17.81 -31.11
C VAL A 614 14.35 17.00 -31.09
N PRO A 615 13.42 17.21 -30.14
CA PRO A 615 12.14 16.49 -30.07
C PRO A 615 11.35 16.58 -31.39
N LEU A 616 11.00 15.43 -32.00
CA LEU A 616 10.41 15.40 -33.35
C LEU A 616 8.88 15.65 -33.38
N THR A 617 8.12 15.30 -32.34
CA THR A 617 6.65 15.47 -32.32
C THR A 617 6.12 15.58 -30.90
N VAL A 618 5.25 16.55 -30.65
CA VAL A 618 4.71 16.96 -29.34
C VAL A 618 3.40 16.24 -28.96
N ASN A 619 2.90 15.27 -29.75
CA ASN A 619 1.45 15.05 -29.78
C ASN A 619 0.82 13.86 -29.03
N ASP A 620 1.53 12.89 -28.47
CA ASP A 620 0.86 11.73 -27.78
C ASP A 620 1.18 11.62 -26.28
N VAL A 621 1.70 12.68 -25.68
CA VAL A 621 2.03 12.71 -24.25
C VAL A 621 1.35 13.91 -23.61
N THR A 622 0.18 13.67 -23.04
CA THR A 622 -0.59 14.67 -22.30
C THR A 622 -0.01 14.78 -20.88
N LYS A 623 0.51 15.96 -20.55
CA LYS A 623 1.06 16.25 -19.22
C LYS A 623 0.01 16.97 -18.38
N TYR A 624 -0.52 16.30 -17.36
CA TYR A 624 -1.47 16.87 -16.41
C TYR A 624 -0.73 17.45 -15.21
N THR A 625 -0.90 18.75 -14.97
CA THR A 625 -0.37 19.44 -13.79
C THR A 625 -1.52 19.92 -12.93
N CYS A 626 -1.44 19.64 -11.62
CA CYS A 626 -2.46 20.04 -10.65
C CYS A 626 -2.10 21.35 -9.94
N ASN A 627 -3.11 22.08 -9.47
CA ASN A 627 -3.02 23.30 -8.67
C ASN A 627 -2.98 23.06 -7.14
N LEU A 628 -2.85 21.79 -6.73
CA LEU A 628 -2.73 21.36 -5.33
C LEU A 628 -1.25 21.22 -4.95
N PHE A 629 -0.79 22.03 -4.01
CA PHE A 629 0.59 22.01 -3.52
C PHE A 629 0.65 21.34 -2.15
N GLU A 630 1.42 20.26 -2.04
CA GLU A 630 1.54 19.51 -0.79
C GLU A 630 2.19 20.35 0.32
N VAL A 631 1.58 20.32 1.51
CA VAL A 631 2.16 20.87 2.73
C VAL A 631 3.02 19.77 3.38
N LEU A 632 4.33 19.88 3.19
CA LEU A 632 5.31 18.91 3.64
C LEU A 632 5.47 18.89 5.17
N ASN A 633 5.20 20.01 5.83
CA ASN A 633 5.25 20.12 7.27
C ASN A 633 4.18 21.08 7.78
N THR A 634 3.44 20.67 8.81
CA THR A 634 2.52 21.51 9.59
C THR A 634 3.08 21.77 10.99
N PRO A 635 2.64 22.82 11.68
CA PRO A 635 3.06 23.08 13.06
C PRO A 635 2.60 21.93 13.96
N ARG A 636 3.54 21.37 14.72
CA ARG A 636 3.29 20.21 15.60
C ARG A 636 2.28 20.50 16.70
N TYR A 637 2.17 21.76 17.12
CA TYR A 637 1.29 22.18 18.20
C TYR A 637 0.58 23.51 17.87
N VAL A 638 -0.64 23.64 18.39
CA VAL A 638 -1.38 24.89 18.52
C VAL A 638 -1.30 25.34 19.98
N TYR A 639 -0.80 26.54 20.21
CA TYR A 639 -0.63 27.13 21.53
C TYR A 639 -1.83 27.99 21.89
N HIS A 640 -2.24 27.96 23.15
CA HIS A 640 -3.32 28.81 23.64
C HIS A 640 -3.18 29.26 25.08
N ALA A 641 -3.73 30.44 25.39
CA ALA A 641 -3.67 31.05 26.71
C ALA A 641 -4.82 32.03 26.96
N GLU A 642 -5.01 32.47 28.21
CA GLU A 642 -5.93 33.55 28.53
C GLU A 642 -5.33 34.91 28.12
N PRO A 643 -6.07 35.76 27.38
CA PRO A 643 -5.60 37.07 26.96
C PRO A 643 -5.76 38.10 28.09
N ARG A 644 -4.82 39.06 28.16
CA ARG A 644 -4.89 40.26 29.01
C ARG A 644 -5.55 41.45 28.30
N PHE A 645 -6.35 41.17 27.29
CA PHE A 645 -7.08 42.13 26.45
C PHE A 645 -8.43 41.53 26.06
N SER A 646 -9.40 42.38 25.73
CA SER A 646 -10.77 41.95 25.46
C SER A 646 -11.10 41.81 23.97
N SER A 647 -10.32 42.44 23.09
CA SER A 647 -10.56 42.41 21.65
C SER A 647 -9.29 42.55 20.81
N ALA A 648 -9.28 42.02 19.58
CA ALA A 648 -8.16 42.17 18.66
C ALA A 648 -7.79 43.65 18.36
N PRO A 649 -8.75 44.58 18.12
CA PRO A 649 -8.44 46.00 17.94
C PRO A 649 -7.70 46.64 19.13
N GLU A 650 -8.06 46.25 20.36
CA GLU A 650 -7.39 46.72 21.58
C GLU A 650 -5.92 46.27 21.61
N LEU A 651 -5.65 45.01 21.24
CA LEU A 651 -4.30 44.48 21.13
C LEU A 651 -3.48 45.23 20.06
N PHE A 652 -4.04 45.41 18.86
CA PHE A 652 -3.33 46.11 17.78
C PHE A 652 -3.02 47.58 18.12
N ALA A 653 -3.88 48.25 18.88
CA ALA A 653 -3.60 49.60 19.39
C ALA A 653 -2.40 49.62 20.36
N LYS A 654 -2.26 48.59 21.19
CA LYS A 654 -1.16 48.45 22.17
C LYS A 654 0.17 48.02 21.53
N LEU A 655 0.15 47.26 20.43
CA LEU A 655 1.35 46.77 19.73
C LEU A 655 2.14 47.87 18.99
N ASN A 656 1.60 49.08 18.87
CA ASN A 656 2.26 50.27 18.30
C ASN A 656 3.01 50.01 16.97
N LYS A 657 2.34 49.37 16.00
CA LYS A 657 2.88 48.99 14.67
C LYS A 657 4.06 48.00 14.70
N SER A 658 4.14 47.19 15.74
CA SER A 658 5.02 46.01 15.78
C SER A 658 4.34 44.83 15.11
N TRP A 659 5.14 43.92 14.56
CA TRP A 659 4.63 42.69 13.97
C TRP A 659 3.88 41.85 14.99
N CYS A 660 2.84 41.16 14.52
CA CYS A 660 2.01 40.27 15.32
C CYS A 660 1.81 38.94 14.59
N PRO A 661 2.11 37.79 15.21
CA PRO A 661 1.79 36.50 14.63
C PRO A 661 0.28 36.33 14.47
N PRO A 662 -0.19 35.59 13.45
CA PRO A 662 -1.60 35.24 13.32
C PRO A 662 -2.14 34.56 14.57
N PHE A 663 -3.31 35.00 15.03
CA PHE A 663 -3.99 34.43 16.19
C PHE A 663 -5.51 34.48 16.02
N LEU A 664 -6.20 33.59 16.73
CA LEU A 664 -7.65 33.59 16.86
C LEU A 664 -8.05 33.82 18.32
N LEU A 665 -9.10 34.63 18.53
CA LEU A 665 -9.70 34.83 19.84
C LEU A 665 -11.02 34.05 19.90
N ILE A 666 -10.99 32.87 20.52
CA ILE A 666 -12.12 31.94 20.57
C ILE A 666 -12.33 31.50 22.02
N ARG A 667 -13.59 31.54 22.49
CA ARG A 667 -13.96 31.09 23.84
C ARG A 667 -13.11 31.74 24.96
N LYS A 668 -12.83 33.05 24.84
CA LYS A 668 -11.99 33.82 25.76
C LYS A 668 -10.52 33.36 25.86
N ARG A 669 -10.03 32.59 24.89
CA ARG A 669 -8.62 32.20 24.78
C ARG A 669 -8.05 32.65 23.44
N ILE A 670 -6.76 32.95 23.44
CA ILE A 670 -5.98 33.19 22.23
C ILE A 670 -5.42 31.87 21.71
N TRP A 671 -5.46 31.64 20.41
CA TRP A 671 -4.95 30.44 19.75
C TRP A 671 -4.00 30.82 18.61
N CYS A 672 -2.82 30.21 18.52
CA CYS A 672 -1.87 30.44 17.43
C CYS A 672 -0.88 29.28 17.23
N PHE A 673 -0.16 29.26 16.11
CA PHE A 673 0.90 28.28 15.84
C PHE A 673 2.26 28.63 16.48
N TYR A 674 2.33 29.75 17.18
CA TYR A 674 3.58 30.27 17.76
C TYR A 674 3.59 30.01 19.26
N ASP A 675 4.76 29.63 19.79
CA ASP A 675 4.91 29.42 21.23
C ASP A 675 4.72 30.74 21.98
N LEU A 676 3.66 30.82 22.79
CA LEU A 676 3.31 32.02 23.56
C LEU A 676 4.30 32.30 24.72
N GLY A 677 5.12 31.31 25.09
CA GLY A 677 6.16 31.45 26.11
C GLY A 677 7.46 32.07 25.59
N GLU A 678 7.66 32.09 24.27
CA GLU A 678 8.91 32.50 23.65
C GLU A 678 9.15 34.01 23.77
N SER A 679 10.38 34.40 24.14
CA SER A 679 10.72 35.81 24.41
C SER A 679 10.61 36.71 23.17
N GLN A 680 10.74 36.15 21.98
CA GLN A 680 10.60 36.83 20.69
C GLN A 680 9.14 36.96 20.24
N ASN A 681 8.19 36.26 20.90
CA ASN A 681 6.79 36.32 20.55
C ASN A 681 6.14 37.59 21.15
N PRO A 682 5.68 38.55 20.32
CA PRO A 682 5.10 39.80 20.81
C PRO A 682 3.79 39.58 21.59
N LEU A 683 3.09 38.47 21.39
CA LEU A 683 1.88 38.11 22.14
C LEU A 683 2.17 37.75 23.60
N ARG A 684 3.41 37.36 23.94
CA ARG A 684 3.81 36.93 25.28
C ARG A 684 3.43 37.94 26.38
N ASN A 685 3.57 39.23 26.10
CA ASN A 685 3.27 40.29 27.06
C ASN A 685 1.75 40.54 27.26
N PHE A 686 0.92 39.97 26.40
CA PHE A 686 -0.52 40.18 26.34
C PHE A 686 -1.33 38.93 26.71
N VAL A 687 -0.67 37.89 27.21
CA VAL A 687 -1.29 36.66 27.69
C VAL A 687 -0.89 36.36 29.12
N ASP A 688 -1.68 35.56 29.83
CA ASP A 688 -1.28 35.05 31.13
C ASP A 688 -0.37 33.83 30.99
N LEU A 689 0.92 34.01 31.30
CA LEU A 689 1.96 32.98 31.15
C LEU A 689 1.67 31.71 31.95
N GLY A 690 0.92 31.81 33.06
CA GLY A 690 0.52 30.65 33.87
C GLY A 690 -0.57 29.78 33.23
N THR A 691 -1.21 30.26 32.16
CA THR A 691 -2.34 29.60 31.49
C THR A 691 -1.99 29.07 30.09
N ILE A 692 -0.70 29.11 29.73
CA ILE A 692 -0.21 28.64 28.43
C ILE A 692 -0.34 27.12 28.39
N GLU A 693 -1.10 26.64 27.43
CA GLU A 693 -1.30 25.23 27.11
C GLU A 693 -1.01 25.03 25.62
N LYS A 694 -0.76 23.78 25.24
CA LYS A 694 -0.52 23.39 23.85
C LYS A 694 -1.31 22.14 23.51
N MET A 695 -1.77 22.09 22.27
CA MET A 695 -2.62 21.03 21.74
C MET A 695 -2.00 20.53 20.44
N SER A 696 -2.03 19.22 20.16
CA SER A 696 -1.59 18.72 18.84
C SER A 696 -2.55 19.15 17.73
N ASP A 697 -2.11 19.11 16.47
CA ASP A 697 -2.97 19.35 15.31
C ASP A 697 -4.13 18.34 15.23
N VAL A 698 -3.88 17.06 15.49
CA VAL A 698 -4.91 16.00 15.57
C VAL A 698 -5.92 16.31 16.69
N GLU A 699 -5.46 16.70 17.87
CA GLU A 699 -6.36 17.03 18.98
C GLU A 699 -7.19 18.29 18.69
N PHE A 700 -6.56 19.32 18.11
CA PHE A 700 -7.26 20.56 17.77
C PHE A 700 -8.29 20.35 16.64
N VAL A 701 -7.95 19.60 15.61
CA VAL A 701 -8.84 19.40 14.46
C VAL A 701 -9.85 18.27 14.69
N ASP A 702 -9.38 17.07 15.04
CA ASP A 702 -10.19 15.85 15.05
C ASP A 702 -10.95 15.64 16.37
N ILE A 703 -10.37 16.04 17.51
CA ILE A 703 -11.01 15.88 18.83
C ILE A 703 -11.92 17.06 19.15
N THR A 704 -11.42 18.29 18.98
CA THR A 704 -12.22 19.49 19.35
C THR A 704 -13.11 20.02 18.22
N GLY A 705 -12.98 19.49 17.00
CA GLY A 705 -13.80 19.86 15.84
C GLY A 705 -13.47 21.22 15.23
N ASN A 706 -12.31 21.81 15.53
CA ASN A 706 -11.94 23.16 15.13
C ASN A 706 -11.25 23.20 13.74
N TYR A 707 -11.77 22.45 12.77
CA TYR A 707 -11.19 22.35 11.42
C TYR A 707 -11.12 23.72 10.71
N ASN A 708 -12.22 24.48 10.76
CA ASN A 708 -12.31 25.78 10.07
C ASN A 708 -11.36 26.81 10.70
N GLU A 709 -11.20 26.77 12.02
CA GLU A 709 -10.28 27.61 12.78
C GLU A 709 -8.83 27.29 12.43
N TYR A 710 -8.47 26.00 12.32
CA TYR A 710 -7.14 25.58 11.90
C TYR A 710 -6.81 26.05 10.48
N VAL A 711 -7.73 25.82 9.54
CA VAL A 711 -7.63 26.31 8.15
C VAL A 711 -7.53 27.84 8.11
N ARG A 712 -8.26 28.54 8.98
CA ARG A 712 -8.16 30.00 9.10
C ARG A 712 -6.77 30.45 9.55
N MET A 713 -6.19 29.80 10.57
CA MET A 713 -4.83 30.12 11.02
C MET A 713 -3.78 29.86 9.93
N LEU A 714 -3.89 28.75 9.19
CA LEU A 714 -3.02 28.46 8.04
C LEU A 714 -3.13 29.55 6.96
N ASN A 715 -4.36 29.96 6.62
CA ASN A 715 -4.61 31.03 5.66
C ASN A 715 -4.06 32.39 6.13
N ASP A 716 -4.14 32.68 7.43
CA ASP A 716 -3.60 33.92 8.00
C ASP A 716 -2.05 33.92 7.96
N CYS A 717 -1.40 32.77 8.22
CA CYS A 717 0.04 32.60 8.02
C CYS A 717 0.45 32.78 6.55
N LEU A 718 -0.32 32.22 5.61
CA LEU A 718 -0.05 32.39 4.19
C LEU A 718 -0.25 33.85 3.74
N ALA A 719 -1.24 34.55 4.28
CA ALA A 719 -1.44 35.96 4.01
C ALA A 719 -0.25 36.82 4.46
N GLN A 720 0.34 36.52 5.62
CA GLN A 720 1.59 37.18 6.05
C GLN A 720 2.75 36.92 5.09
N HIS A 721 2.86 35.69 4.59
CA HIS A 721 3.84 35.36 3.58
C HIS A 721 3.60 36.13 2.27
N PHE A 722 2.35 36.30 1.84
CA PHE A 722 2.03 37.14 0.69
C PHE A 722 2.46 38.60 0.88
N TYR A 723 2.28 39.19 2.06
CA TYR A 723 2.83 40.52 2.36
C TYR A 723 4.36 40.53 2.27
N SER A 724 5.03 39.49 2.76
CA SER A 724 6.50 39.37 2.71
C SER A 724 7.07 39.35 1.29
N VAL A 725 6.29 38.85 0.32
CA VAL A 725 6.66 38.83 -1.11
C VAL A 725 6.05 40.02 -1.88
N GLY A 726 5.51 41.02 -1.18
CA GLY A 726 5.02 42.27 -1.78
C GLY A 726 3.67 42.15 -2.50
N LEU A 727 2.85 41.17 -2.13
CA LEU A 727 1.46 41.04 -2.58
C LEU A 727 0.49 41.70 -1.61
N ARG A 728 -0.63 42.18 -2.13
CA ARG A 728 -1.74 42.66 -1.33
C ARG A 728 -2.78 41.55 -1.18
N VAL A 729 -3.38 41.45 0.00
CA VAL A 729 -4.32 40.36 0.32
C VAL A 729 -5.68 40.93 0.71
N ASP A 730 -6.72 40.41 0.07
CA ASP A 730 -8.12 40.55 0.43
C ASP A 730 -8.54 39.30 1.22
N MET A 731 -8.49 39.42 2.54
CA MET A 731 -8.77 38.33 3.48
C MET A 731 -10.23 37.87 3.44
N VAL A 732 -11.16 38.74 3.01
CA VAL A 732 -12.60 38.42 2.98
C VAL A 732 -12.90 37.50 1.81
N LYS A 733 -12.36 37.82 0.63
CA LYS A 733 -12.50 36.99 -0.58
C LYS A 733 -11.36 35.97 -0.78
N LYS A 734 -10.45 35.83 0.19
CA LYS A 734 -9.27 34.94 0.17
C LYS A 734 -8.47 35.02 -1.13
N ARG A 735 -8.12 36.25 -1.53
CA ARG A 735 -7.37 36.48 -2.77
C ARG A 735 -6.18 37.41 -2.57
N ALA A 736 -5.05 37.06 -3.17
CA ALA A 736 -3.84 37.88 -3.18
C ALA A 736 -3.56 38.39 -4.60
N TYR A 737 -3.08 39.63 -4.73
CA TYR A 737 -2.86 40.27 -6.04
C TYR A 737 -1.71 41.28 -6.00
N PHE A 738 -1.20 41.59 -7.18
CA PHE A 738 -0.17 42.61 -7.36
C PHE A 738 -0.78 44.00 -7.40
N THR A 739 -0.08 45.01 -6.88
CA THR A 739 -0.45 46.42 -7.04
C THR A 739 0.41 47.10 -8.10
N LYS A 740 0.04 48.33 -8.51
CA LYS A 740 0.86 49.18 -9.38
C LYS A 740 2.27 49.44 -8.81
N THR A 741 3.20 49.85 -9.67
CA THR A 741 4.53 50.30 -9.26
C THR A 741 4.46 51.61 -8.48
N ILE A 742 5.54 51.98 -7.77
CA ILE A 742 5.65 53.27 -7.05
C ILE A 742 5.51 54.44 -8.03
N GLU A 743 6.03 54.27 -9.25
CA GLU A 743 5.94 55.25 -10.34
C GLU A 743 4.56 55.31 -11.02
N GLY A 744 3.61 54.45 -10.62
CA GLY A 744 2.25 54.43 -11.16
C GLY A 744 2.13 53.84 -12.55
N THR A 745 3.10 53.02 -12.97
CA THR A 745 3.18 52.34 -14.27
C THR A 745 2.77 50.86 -14.17
N ALA A 746 2.65 50.18 -15.31
CA ALA A 746 2.42 48.74 -15.34
C ALA A 746 3.56 48.01 -14.60
N LYS A 747 3.19 47.00 -13.80
CA LYS A 747 4.15 46.19 -13.05
C LYS A 747 4.47 44.93 -13.85
N GLU A 748 5.74 44.75 -14.16
CA GLU A 748 6.25 43.55 -14.82
C GLU A 748 7.18 42.78 -13.91
N ILE A 749 7.07 41.45 -13.95
CA ILE A 749 7.90 40.55 -13.15
C ILE A 749 8.58 39.57 -14.08
N SER A 750 9.91 39.57 -14.02
CA SER A 750 10.73 38.56 -14.68
C SER A 750 10.91 37.36 -13.76
N TYR A 751 10.68 36.17 -14.28
CA TYR A 751 10.86 34.91 -13.56
C TYR A 751 11.54 33.87 -14.44
N GLN A 752 12.18 32.89 -13.80
CA GLN A 752 12.68 31.72 -14.51
C GLN A 752 11.50 30.78 -14.78
N ALA A 753 10.91 30.88 -15.96
CA ALA A 753 10.00 29.83 -16.43
C ALA A 753 10.81 28.56 -16.73
N ARG A 754 10.14 27.43 -17.01
CA ARG A 754 10.84 26.16 -17.26
C ARG A 754 12.00 26.37 -18.26
N VAL A 755 11.71 26.87 -19.47
CA VAL A 755 12.65 26.95 -20.62
C VAL A 755 13.61 28.15 -20.56
N LYS A 756 13.10 29.31 -20.15
CA LYS A 756 13.73 30.61 -20.36
C LYS A 756 13.26 31.61 -19.32
N LYS A 757 14.03 32.68 -19.14
CA LYS A 757 13.58 33.86 -18.40
C LYS A 757 12.39 34.49 -19.13
N ALA A 758 11.24 34.56 -18.47
CA ALA A 758 10.00 35.10 -19.01
C ALA A 758 9.59 36.34 -18.21
N THR A 759 9.01 37.32 -18.89
CA THR A 759 8.47 38.53 -18.25
C THR A 759 6.96 38.48 -18.32
N ARG A 760 6.31 38.83 -17.21
CA ARG A 760 4.86 38.84 -17.10
C ARG A 760 4.39 40.17 -16.54
N THR A 761 3.45 40.81 -17.24
CA THR A 761 2.74 41.98 -16.73
C THR A 761 1.70 41.53 -15.72
N VAL A 762 1.85 41.93 -14.46
CA VAL A 762 1.03 41.47 -13.33
C VAL A 762 0.04 42.51 -12.84
N ALA A 763 0.27 43.79 -13.15
CA ALA A 763 -0.68 44.87 -12.96
C ALA A 763 -0.57 45.84 -14.13
N LYS A 764 -1.68 46.24 -14.75
CA LYS A 764 -1.70 47.18 -15.88
C LYS A 764 -2.85 48.19 -15.77
N PRO A 765 -2.63 49.46 -16.14
CA PRO A 765 -3.70 50.43 -16.28
C PRO A 765 -4.47 50.19 -17.59
N ARG A 766 -5.79 50.37 -17.56
CA ARG A 766 -6.65 50.46 -18.75
C ARG A 766 -6.99 51.92 -18.98
N ILE A 767 -6.59 52.44 -20.13
CA ILE A 767 -6.54 53.87 -20.42
C ILE A 767 -7.48 54.15 -21.60
N ASN A 768 -8.20 55.26 -21.54
CA ASN A 768 -8.95 55.78 -22.68
C ASN A 768 -7.98 56.22 -23.80
N PRO A 769 -8.04 55.63 -25.01
CA PRO A 769 -7.16 56.00 -26.12
C PRO A 769 -7.26 57.48 -26.54
N GLN A 770 -8.39 58.13 -26.29
CA GLN A 770 -8.69 59.50 -26.74
C GLN A 770 -8.35 60.57 -25.68
N SER A 771 -8.49 60.28 -24.39
CA SER A 771 -8.28 61.26 -23.31
C SER A 771 -7.05 61.00 -22.44
N GLY A 772 -6.44 59.82 -22.51
CA GLY A 772 -5.29 59.44 -21.67
C GLY A 772 -5.65 59.17 -20.21
N ASN A 773 -6.92 59.28 -19.81
CA ASN A 773 -7.37 58.99 -18.44
C ASN A 773 -7.49 57.47 -18.20
N ILE A 774 -7.15 57.03 -16.99
CA ILE A 774 -7.26 55.63 -16.56
C ILE A 774 -8.73 55.34 -16.18
N TYR A 775 -9.33 54.31 -16.79
CA TYR A 775 -10.63 53.80 -16.38
C TYR A 775 -10.51 52.95 -15.11
N TYR A 776 -9.65 51.93 -15.15
CA TYR A 776 -9.39 51.03 -14.04
C TYR A 776 -8.01 50.38 -14.20
N TRP A 777 -7.59 49.66 -13.17
CA TRP A 777 -6.41 48.82 -13.14
C TRP A 777 -6.81 47.36 -13.11
N GLU A 778 -6.16 46.58 -13.98
CA GLU A 778 -6.29 45.12 -14.05
C GLU A 778 -5.09 44.49 -13.32
N HIS A 779 -5.36 43.63 -12.35
CA HIS A 779 -4.35 42.94 -11.53
C HIS A 779 -4.51 41.44 -11.64
N LYS A 780 -3.40 40.72 -11.88
CA LYS A 780 -3.38 39.27 -11.70
C LYS A 780 -3.49 38.94 -10.22
N SER A 781 -4.32 37.96 -9.92
CA SER A 781 -4.61 37.51 -8.57
C SER A 781 -4.60 35.99 -8.45
N ILE A 782 -4.54 35.51 -7.23
CA ILE A 782 -4.75 34.11 -6.86
C ILE A 782 -5.77 34.04 -5.74
N TRP A 783 -6.75 33.17 -5.90
CA TRP A 783 -7.52 32.65 -4.79
C TRP A 783 -6.75 31.50 -4.13
N TYR A 784 -6.83 31.41 -2.82
CA TYR A 784 -6.10 30.40 -2.04
C TYR A 784 -6.94 29.82 -0.91
N SER A 785 -6.70 28.55 -0.61
CA SER A 785 -7.20 27.89 0.60
C SER A 785 -6.36 26.66 0.92
N PHE A 786 -6.39 26.24 2.18
CA PHE A 786 -5.90 24.93 2.59
C PHE A 786 -7.05 23.93 2.66
N GLU A 787 -6.75 22.67 2.32
CA GLU A 787 -7.68 21.53 2.42
C GLU A 787 -6.91 20.27 2.86
N ARG A 788 -7.54 19.43 3.69
CA ARG A 788 -6.97 18.14 4.09
C ARG A 788 -7.62 17.03 3.29
N ILE A 789 -6.82 16.27 2.55
CA ILE A 789 -7.24 15.05 1.85
C ILE A 789 -6.59 13.88 2.58
N GLU A 790 -7.42 12.99 3.14
CA GLU A 790 -6.97 11.93 4.06
C GLU A 790 -6.12 12.51 5.20
N ASN A 791 -4.83 12.17 5.25
CA ASN A 791 -3.89 12.61 6.29
C ASN A 791 -2.95 13.73 5.81
N THR A 792 -3.10 14.22 4.58
CA THR A 792 -2.18 15.20 3.98
C THR A 792 -2.87 16.54 3.73
N TRP A 793 -2.21 17.62 4.11
CA TRP A 793 -2.66 18.99 3.85
C TRP A 793 -2.17 19.49 2.49
N TYR A 794 -3.03 20.18 1.77
CA TYR A 794 -2.73 20.78 0.47
C TYR A 794 -3.08 22.26 0.47
N LEU A 795 -2.24 23.07 -0.18
CA LEU A 795 -2.51 24.44 -0.56
C LEU A 795 -3.08 24.46 -1.99
N ILE A 796 -4.28 24.99 -2.13
CA ILE A 796 -4.95 25.19 -3.41
C ILE A 796 -4.65 26.60 -3.92
N LEU A 797 -4.19 26.73 -5.16
CA LEU A 797 -3.98 28.04 -5.81
C LEU A 797 -4.77 28.14 -7.11
N ASN A 798 -5.73 29.08 -7.17
CA ASN A 798 -6.55 29.32 -8.35
C ASN A 798 -6.26 30.72 -8.93
N PRO A 799 -5.58 30.80 -10.10
CA PRO A 799 -5.38 32.07 -10.78
C PRO A 799 -6.70 32.77 -11.13
N SER A 800 -6.74 34.10 -11.00
CA SER A 800 -7.91 34.93 -11.27
C SER A 800 -7.51 36.40 -11.52
N TYR A 801 -8.47 37.29 -11.69
CA TYR A 801 -8.25 38.73 -11.89
C TYR A 801 -8.99 39.59 -10.86
N VAL A 802 -8.34 40.69 -10.45
CA VAL A 802 -8.89 41.74 -9.59
C VAL A 802 -8.84 43.06 -10.34
N PHE A 803 -9.90 43.87 -10.21
CA PHE A 803 -9.99 45.19 -10.83
C PHE A 803 -10.11 46.26 -9.75
N THR A 804 -9.31 47.32 -9.84
CA THR A 804 -9.37 48.47 -8.91
C THR A 804 -9.35 49.80 -9.66
N THR A 805 -9.92 50.85 -9.08
CA THR A 805 -9.91 52.20 -9.68
C THR A 805 -8.59 52.94 -9.43
N ASP A 806 -7.94 52.69 -8.29
CA ASP A 806 -6.73 53.39 -7.82
C ASP A 806 -5.40 52.66 -8.14
N GLY A 807 -5.48 51.44 -8.66
CA GLY A 807 -4.36 50.52 -8.85
C GLY A 807 -3.77 49.94 -7.56
N TYR A 808 -4.46 50.10 -6.43
CA TYR A 808 -3.98 49.69 -5.12
C TYR A 808 -5.03 48.96 -4.26
N LYS A 809 -6.10 49.63 -3.82
CA LYS A 809 -7.05 49.08 -2.84
C LYS A 809 -8.52 49.26 -3.11
N THR A 810 -8.90 50.22 -3.95
CA THR A 810 -10.29 50.56 -4.18
C THR A 810 -10.84 49.68 -5.30
N PHE A 811 -11.47 48.56 -4.92
CA PHE A 811 -12.06 47.63 -5.88
C PHE A 811 -13.17 48.29 -6.71
N LEU A 812 -13.27 47.89 -7.97
CA LEU A 812 -14.39 48.25 -8.84
C LEU A 812 -15.69 47.62 -8.30
N ARG A 813 -16.71 48.42 -7.98
CA ARG A 813 -17.94 48.01 -7.29
C ARG A 813 -19.06 47.64 -8.27
N SER A 814 -19.29 46.35 -8.49
CA SER A 814 -20.53 45.81 -9.08
C SER A 814 -20.61 44.29 -8.91
N GLU A 815 -21.82 43.74 -8.75
CA GLU A 815 -22.04 42.28 -8.70
C GLU A 815 -21.56 41.59 -9.99
N LYS A 816 -21.61 42.31 -11.12
CA LYS A 816 -21.13 41.84 -12.42
C LYS A 816 -19.62 41.66 -12.51
N VAL A 817 -18.82 42.33 -11.66
CA VAL A 817 -17.35 42.25 -11.72
C VAL A 817 -16.83 40.84 -11.43
N ASN A 818 -17.48 40.11 -10.53
CA ASN A 818 -17.14 38.71 -10.28
C ASN A 818 -17.46 37.83 -11.50
N ILE A 819 -18.60 38.07 -12.16
CA ILE A 819 -19.02 37.36 -13.38
C ILE A 819 -18.03 37.65 -14.50
N LEU A 820 -17.62 38.91 -14.69
CA LEU A 820 -16.66 39.32 -15.71
C LEU A 820 -15.25 38.79 -15.44
N SER A 821 -14.80 38.75 -14.17
CA SER A 821 -13.54 38.09 -13.79
C SER A 821 -13.58 36.60 -14.10
N THR A 822 -14.70 35.93 -13.82
CA THR A 822 -14.91 34.51 -14.13
C THR A 822 -15.01 34.26 -15.63
N LYS A 823 -15.74 35.08 -16.39
CA LYS A 823 -15.84 35.03 -17.87
C LYS A 823 -14.46 35.23 -18.50
N LYS A 824 -13.65 36.15 -17.98
CA LYS A 824 -12.26 36.36 -18.42
C LYS A 824 -11.35 35.17 -18.08
N ALA A 825 -11.42 34.63 -16.86
CA ALA A 825 -10.65 33.46 -16.45
C ALA A 825 -11.06 32.16 -17.18
N SER A 826 -12.34 32.01 -17.53
CA SER A 826 -12.85 30.83 -18.26
C SER A 826 -12.30 30.69 -19.68
N ARG A 827 -11.70 31.75 -20.21
CA ARG A 827 -11.05 31.79 -21.53
C ARG A 827 -9.54 31.59 -21.45
N ASP A 828 -8.96 31.49 -20.24
CA ASP A 828 -7.58 31.04 -20.06
C ASP A 828 -7.54 29.52 -20.24
N TYR A 829 -7.12 29.05 -21.42
CA TYR A 829 -7.00 27.61 -21.72
C TYR A 829 -5.87 26.94 -20.90
N ASN A 830 -5.85 25.61 -20.89
CA ASN A 830 -4.96 24.77 -20.05
C ASN A 830 -3.49 25.23 -20.00
N LEU A 831 -2.88 25.60 -21.15
CA LEU A 831 -1.49 26.07 -21.18
C LEU A 831 -1.30 27.43 -20.48
N ALA A 832 -2.27 28.34 -20.62
CA ALA A 832 -2.24 29.64 -19.94
C ALA A 832 -2.36 29.45 -18.42
N VAL A 833 -3.33 28.65 -17.97
CA VAL A 833 -3.51 28.33 -16.55
C VAL A 833 -2.29 27.64 -15.96
N HIS A 834 -1.69 26.70 -16.70
CA HIS A 834 -0.45 26.03 -16.29
C HIS A 834 0.71 27.00 -16.09
N ASN A 835 0.87 27.95 -17.01
CA ASN A 835 1.88 29.00 -16.91
C ASN A 835 1.60 29.94 -15.73
N ASP A 836 0.33 30.25 -15.46
CA ASP A 836 -0.09 31.04 -14.30
C ASP A 836 0.29 30.35 -13.00
N ILE A 837 -0.07 29.07 -12.83
CA ILE A 837 0.26 28.27 -11.65
C ILE A 837 1.78 28.20 -11.45
N THR A 838 2.54 27.95 -12.52
CA THR A 838 4.01 27.89 -12.46
C THR A 838 4.62 29.23 -12.06
N PHE A 839 4.11 30.34 -12.60
CA PHE A 839 4.51 31.68 -12.23
C PHE A 839 4.23 31.96 -10.74
N TRP A 840 3.01 31.67 -10.28
CA TRP A 840 2.62 31.90 -8.89
C TRP A 840 3.46 31.06 -7.93
N ALA A 841 3.67 29.78 -8.23
CA ALA A 841 4.52 28.89 -7.45
C ALA A 841 5.96 29.42 -7.33
N TYR A 842 6.57 29.84 -8.44
CA TYR A 842 7.90 30.45 -8.44
C TYR A 842 7.94 31.74 -7.61
N TYR A 843 6.92 32.60 -7.75
CA TYR A 843 6.90 33.91 -7.10
C TYR A 843 6.77 33.79 -5.59
N ILE A 844 5.85 32.94 -5.11
CA ILE A 844 5.62 32.73 -3.67
C ILE A 844 6.79 31.96 -3.05
N SER A 845 7.38 31.01 -3.78
CA SER A 845 8.55 30.26 -3.30
C SER A 845 9.85 31.07 -3.31
N LEU A 846 9.82 32.31 -3.82
CA LEU A 846 11.00 33.16 -4.04
C LEU A 846 12.06 32.48 -4.90
N GLY A 847 11.62 31.67 -5.86
CA GLY A 847 12.48 30.92 -6.78
C GLY A 847 13.05 29.62 -6.22
N SER A 848 12.52 29.09 -5.11
CA SER A 848 12.91 27.76 -4.62
C SER A 848 12.37 26.65 -5.54
N ASP A 849 13.20 25.63 -5.78
CA ASP A 849 12.93 24.52 -6.70
C ASP A 849 12.34 23.26 -6.03
N SER A 850 12.30 23.20 -4.69
CA SER A 850 11.84 22.02 -3.95
C SER A 850 10.69 22.37 -3.02
N ALA A 851 10.93 23.19 -2.00
CA ALA A 851 9.96 23.60 -1.01
C ALA A 851 10.27 24.99 -0.47
N PHE A 852 9.31 25.64 0.16
CA PHE A 852 9.49 26.94 0.79
C PHE A 852 8.79 27.01 2.16
N LEU A 853 9.44 27.72 3.07
CA LEU A 853 8.93 28.05 4.40
C LEU A 853 8.14 29.37 4.32
N LEU A 854 6.96 29.42 4.93
CA LEU A 854 6.20 30.67 5.02
C LEU A 854 6.98 31.71 5.81
N ARG A 855 6.98 32.96 5.32
CA ARG A 855 7.70 34.08 5.94
C ARG A 855 6.72 35.02 6.65
N PRO A 856 6.97 35.38 7.91
CA PRO A 856 6.11 36.29 8.66
C PRO A 856 6.33 37.73 8.20
N SER A 857 5.25 38.49 7.98
CA SER A 857 5.32 39.92 7.65
C SER A 857 4.00 40.62 7.95
N ASP A 858 4.08 41.93 8.19
CA ASP A 858 2.92 42.81 8.39
C ASP A 858 2.35 43.36 7.08
N LYS A 859 1.11 43.83 7.16
CA LYS A 859 0.30 44.35 6.04
C LYS A 859 0.84 45.62 5.37
N ASP A 860 1.82 46.30 5.96
CA ASP A 860 2.20 47.68 5.61
C ASP A 860 3.33 47.76 4.56
N ILE A 861 2.95 47.60 3.29
CA ILE A 861 3.85 47.56 2.13
C ILE A 861 4.49 48.94 1.80
N ASN A 862 4.04 50.03 2.44
CA ASN A 862 4.55 51.38 2.16
C ASN A 862 5.59 51.89 3.17
N SER A 863 5.84 51.17 4.28
CA SER A 863 6.79 51.61 5.33
C SER A 863 8.12 50.83 5.37
N GLY A 864 8.42 50.06 4.32
CA GLY A 864 9.54 49.12 4.30
C GLY A 864 9.15 47.76 4.89
N LEU A 865 9.65 46.68 4.29
CA LEU A 865 9.32 45.31 4.67
C LEU A 865 9.82 45.02 6.10
N LYS A 866 8.90 44.84 7.06
CA LYS A 866 9.23 44.32 8.39
C LYS A 866 8.90 42.83 8.41
N LEU A 867 9.95 42.00 8.48
CA LEU A 867 9.80 40.57 8.68
C LEU A 867 9.60 40.28 10.16
N GLY A 868 8.70 39.34 10.47
CA GLY A 868 8.58 38.83 11.84
C GLY A 868 9.81 38.00 12.23
N PRO A 869 10.19 37.99 13.52
CA PRO A 869 11.38 37.28 13.99
C PRO A 869 11.23 35.75 13.98
N ILE A 870 10.00 35.22 14.00
CA ILE A 870 9.72 33.79 14.13
C ILE A 870 8.94 33.32 12.89
N PRO A 871 9.50 32.48 12.02
CA PRO A 871 8.73 31.86 10.94
C PRO A 871 7.86 30.72 11.48
N PRO A 872 6.63 30.54 10.98
CA PRO A 872 5.84 29.36 11.31
C PRO A 872 6.47 28.11 10.69
N GLU A 873 6.37 26.96 11.34
CA GLU A 873 6.89 25.67 10.86
C GLU A 873 6.04 25.07 9.72
N ILE A 874 5.57 25.90 8.78
CA ILE A 874 4.74 25.49 7.64
C ILE A 874 5.61 25.46 6.38
N ILE A 875 5.86 24.24 5.87
CA ILE A 875 6.67 24.02 4.66
C ILE A 875 5.77 23.50 3.54
N ILE A 876 5.85 24.13 2.37
CA ILE A 876 5.01 23.79 1.22
C ILE A 876 5.89 23.44 0.03
N SER A 877 5.50 22.43 -0.76
CA SER A 877 6.14 22.11 -2.03
C SER A 877 6.12 23.31 -2.98
N ALA A 878 7.24 23.58 -3.63
CA ALA A 878 7.38 24.68 -4.59
C ALA A 878 6.98 24.25 -6.03
N LYS A 879 6.74 22.95 -6.27
CA LYS A 879 6.40 22.42 -7.58
C LYS A 879 5.00 21.84 -7.62
N PRO A 880 4.19 22.20 -8.63
CA PRO A 880 2.88 21.59 -8.78
C PRO A 880 3.07 20.12 -9.18
N PRO A 881 2.36 19.18 -8.53
CA PRO A 881 2.44 17.77 -8.86
C PRO A 881 1.99 17.58 -10.30
N THR A 882 2.78 16.82 -11.04
CA THR A 882 2.60 16.66 -12.48
C THR A 882 2.74 15.19 -12.84
N ILE A 883 1.74 14.67 -13.55
CA ILE A 883 1.75 13.34 -14.13
C ILE A 883 1.80 13.46 -15.65
N THR A 884 2.51 12.52 -16.27
CA THR A 884 2.62 12.42 -17.71
C THR A 884 1.87 11.17 -18.11
N ILE A 885 0.83 11.31 -18.93
CA ILE A 885 0.01 10.22 -19.44
C ILE A 885 0.25 10.11 -20.94
N SER A 886 0.53 8.90 -21.43
CA SER A 886 0.50 8.61 -22.87
C SER A 886 -0.92 8.22 -23.24
N ASP A 887 -1.61 9.07 -24.00
CA ASP A 887 -2.96 8.78 -24.42
C ASP A 887 -2.93 7.90 -25.68
N VAL A 888 -3.42 6.67 -25.55
CA VAL A 888 -3.88 5.85 -26.69
C VAL A 888 -5.42 5.83 -26.73
N SER A 889 -6.13 6.53 -25.83
CA SER A 889 -7.58 6.37 -25.72
C SER A 889 -8.35 7.53 -25.07
N ILE A 890 -7.93 8.79 -25.26
CA ILE A 890 -8.78 9.94 -24.98
C ILE A 890 -9.01 10.69 -26.29
N THR A 891 -10.08 10.35 -26.98
CA THR A 891 -10.68 11.25 -27.96
C THR A 891 -11.28 12.42 -27.18
N GLU A 892 -10.49 13.46 -26.92
CA GLU A 892 -11.06 14.74 -26.49
C GLU A 892 -11.87 15.29 -27.68
N GLU A 893 -13.17 15.45 -27.49
CA GLU A 893 -13.99 16.29 -28.36
C GLU A 893 -13.34 17.68 -28.35
N PHE A 894 -12.80 18.07 -29.51
CA PHE A 894 -12.34 19.42 -29.78
C PHE A 894 -13.53 20.38 -29.57
N VAL A 895 -13.53 21.09 -28.45
CA VAL A 895 -14.38 22.27 -28.30
C VAL A 895 -13.72 23.38 -29.12
N GLU A 896 -14.38 23.82 -30.19
CA GLU A 896 -13.89 24.91 -31.03
C GLU A 896 -13.60 26.16 -30.18
N PRO A 897 -12.49 26.89 -30.44
CA PRO A 897 -12.25 28.18 -29.81
C PRO A 897 -13.36 29.16 -30.23
N LEU A 898 -14.16 29.62 -29.28
CA LEU A 898 -15.08 30.76 -29.47
C LEU A 898 -14.26 32.02 -29.81
N GLU A 899 -14.79 32.78 -30.76
CA GLU A 899 -14.15 33.85 -31.54
C GLU A 899 -13.65 35.05 -30.72
N LEU A 900 -12.68 35.79 -31.29
CA LEU A 900 -12.05 37.01 -30.73
C LEU A 900 -13.05 38.16 -30.42
N GLU A 901 -14.23 38.17 -31.04
CA GLU A 901 -15.26 39.21 -30.88
C GLU A 901 -15.77 39.34 -29.42
N ASP A 902 -15.68 38.25 -28.67
CA ASP A 902 -16.26 38.08 -27.35
C ASP A 902 -15.41 38.73 -26.22
N MET A 903 -14.13 39.04 -26.50
CA MET A 903 -13.19 39.68 -25.55
C MET A 903 -13.35 41.20 -25.52
N GLU A 904 -13.62 41.82 -26.67
CA GLU A 904 -13.91 43.25 -26.75
C GLU A 904 -15.19 43.59 -25.98
N GLU A 905 -16.19 42.70 -26.00
CA GLU A 905 -17.42 42.86 -25.23
C GLU A 905 -17.18 42.90 -23.71
N VAL A 906 -16.33 42.01 -23.17
CA VAL A 906 -15.98 41.98 -21.74
C VAL A 906 -15.17 43.22 -21.34
N GLU A 907 -14.26 43.66 -22.20
CA GLU A 907 -13.49 44.88 -21.94
C GLU A 907 -14.38 46.12 -21.98
N LEU A 908 -15.31 46.20 -22.93
CA LEU A 908 -16.30 47.28 -23.03
C LEU A 908 -17.25 47.32 -21.82
N GLU A 909 -17.72 46.17 -21.33
CA GLU A 909 -18.58 46.12 -20.14
C GLU A 909 -17.83 46.55 -18.87
N LEU A 910 -16.56 46.17 -18.71
CA LEU A 910 -15.70 46.65 -17.62
C LEU A 910 -15.43 48.15 -17.71
N GLU A 911 -15.22 48.69 -18.90
CA GLU A 911 -15.07 50.15 -19.11
C GLU A 911 -16.34 50.91 -18.76
N ASN A 912 -17.51 50.40 -19.14
CA ASN A 912 -18.79 51.02 -18.82
C ASN A 912 -19.05 51.05 -17.31
N LEU A 913 -18.74 49.95 -16.61
CA LEU A 913 -18.82 49.89 -15.14
C LEU A 913 -17.84 50.88 -14.47
N ALA A 914 -16.62 51.02 -14.99
CA ALA A 914 -15.66 51.99 -14.49
C ALA A 914 -16.13 53.44 -14.67
N LYS A 915 -16.75 53.77 -15.81
CA LYS A 915 -17.32 55.09 -16.07
C LYS A 915 -18.49 55.40 -15.13
N GLU A 916 -19.37 54.43 -14.89
CA GLU A 916 -20.50 54.58 -13.96
C GLU A 916 -20.02 54.83 -12.52
N GLU A 917 -18.99 54.11 -12.08
CA GLU A 917 -18.41 54.30 -10.74
C GLU A 917 -17.66 55.63 -10.60
N GLN A 918 -16.98 56.10 -11.64
CA GLN A 918 -16.38 57.44 -11.67
C GLN A 918 -17.45 58.52 -11.54
N ARG A 919 -18.56 58.42 -12.29
CA ARG A 919 -19.69 59.36 -12.19
C ARG A 919 -20.31 59.39 -10.79
N LEU A 920 -20.51 58.22 -10.18
CA LEU A 920 -21.05 58.10 -8.82
C LEU A 920 -20.12 58.67 -7.73
N ASN A 921 -18.80 58.62 -7.94
CA ASN A 921 -17.82 59.22 -7.03
C ASN A 921 -17.76 60.75 -7.21
N GLU A 922 -17.84 61.25 -8.45
CA GLU A 922 -17.92 62.69 -8.75
C GLU A 922 -19.20 63.33 -8.18
N GLU A 923 -20.34 62.63 -8.24
CA GLU A 923 -21.62 63.07 -7.63
C GLU A 923 -21.60 63.07 -6.09
N LYS A 924 -20.70 62.28 -5.47
CA LYS A 924 -20.52 62.23 -4.01
C LYS A 924 -19.51 63.24 -3.48
N ASP A 925 -18.47 63.57 -4.24
CA ASP A 925 -17.47 64.57 -3.88
C ASP A 925 -17.95 66.01 -4.17
N GLY A 926 -19.04 66.16 -4.94
CA GLY A 926 -19.69 67.44 -5.25
C GLY A 926 -20.84 67.87 -4.30
N ASN A 927 -21.10 67.12 -3.22
CA ASN A 927 -22.17 67.39 -2.24
C ASN A 927 -21.64 67.69 -0.83
#